data_AF-A0A1G7WY47-F1
#
_entry.id   AF-A0A1G7WY47-F1
#
_cell.length_a   1.000
_cell.length_b   1.000
_cell.length_c   1.000
_cell.angle_alpha   90.00
_cell.angle_beta   90.00
_cell.angle_gamma   90.00
#
_symmetry.space_group_name_H-M   'P 1'
#
loop_
_entity.id
_entity.type
_entity.pdbx_description
1 polymer ?
#
loop_
_entity_poly.entity_id
_entity_poly.type
_entity_poly.pdbx_seq_one_letter_code
_entity_poly.pdbx_strand_id
1 'polypeptide(L)'
;MTTDVASDRGGALTDTNPVLTEACTRYAQTGYSVCGAIRDKYLALGGPGRLGYPTSNELTNPDGVGKRNTFQNGGSSIYWHPSTGAWQIGGEIFRRWGALGYENGVLGYPTSDELTNPDGVGKRNTFQRASGHIYWSPATGAWSIQGEILRRWAALGYERGRLGYPTSDELTNPDGLGRRNTFQNAGAHIYWSPGTGAWSIQGGIIEHWAALGWERGVLGYPTTDETPTPDGIGAFNHFANNGSIYWTGATGSRAVYGPIRDKWSQLGWERSCHGYPTSDVSTTATGQRSTFQRGTIDHTSSSNATVSSCEQAAAATTLYQSAREAAGLPDEPELSLQQSLDEEQVHAYAAATNRSYPSSVVVGRDVAVEHEPGGDGVDPNFLLERDFVEECRANANDLSHPVASKHGWVKNHFEWCAVGKVSILNGFGQTVASARLTRVGYSTNTTAFVWMYYLVDQVTDESVFSDPGDYSITFATECGEDTGTGDCREDTQPLPYESLTAWAARSDVDATLPPVYQQLNSSNATSNPSADARRQHFIRTTISTGDTGRPVKDTKSTGVTPLRCDSSNEFPTYTEGCVFNNVVPFLTYSIDGNVRSVAEHIRDAQTRPEITDPRVAGKTIPGAFGSETYLRRTRDGSLADANGRAAAAVCRQVDPDYVNQGFDCDEYPFRSTREGASTTQNFSARALDRSENRRAGNGVRIFYRDDRILDGDRFQVRIIDRP
;
A
#
# COMPACT_ATOMS: atom_id res chain seq x y z
N MET A 1 28.15 70.85 -26.41
CA MET A 1 27.08 70.87 -25.40
C MET A 1 26.22 69.65 -25.63
N THR A 2 26.47 68.59 -24.89
CA THR A 2 25.61 67.40 -24.85
C THR A 2 25.63 66.97 -23.41
N THR A 3 24.45 67.14 -22.80
CA THR A 3 24.13 66.88 -21.40
C THR A 3 23.63 65.46 -21.26
N ASP A 4 24.02 64.87 -20.14
CA ASP A 4 23.45 63.65 -19.58
C ASP A 4 22.76 64.00 -18.26
N VAL A 5 21.94 63.05 -17.77
CA VAL A 5 21.37 62.89 -16.41
C VAL A 5 19.86 63.15 -16.20
N ALA A 6 19.22 62.08 -15.68
CA ALA A 6 18.01 61.96 -14.83
C ALA A 6 16.68 61.48 -15.45
N SER A 7 16.51 60.15 -15.33
CA SER A 7 15.32 59.31 -15.10
C SER A 7 14.01 59.97 -14.62
N ASP A 8 12.93 59.50 -15.26
CA ASP A 8 11.51 59.85 -15.19
C ASP A 8 10.77 59.35 -13.91
N ARG A 9 9.87 60.19 -13.36
CA ARG A 9 8.78 59.83 -12.43
C ARG A 9 7.67 60.89 -12.44
N GLY A 10 6.43 60.43 -12.67
CA GLY A 10 5.22 60.92 -11.99
C GLY A 10 4.06 61.34 -12.89
N GLY A 11 2.99 60.53 -12.96
CA GLY A 11 1.74 60.96 -13.58
C GLY A 11 0.69 59.86 -13.76
N ALA A 12 -0.11 59.64 -12.72
CA ALA A 12 -1.46 59.07 -12.66
C ALA A 12 -2.00 58.22 -13.83
N LEU A 13 -2.16 56.92 -13.59
CA LEU A 13 -3.19 56.11 -14.22
C LEU A 13 -4.16 55.63 -13.14
N THR A 14 -5.42 55.93 -13.38
CA THR A 14 -6.59 55.71 -12.53
C THR A 14 -6.77 54.25 -12.17
N ASP A 15 -6.68 53.96 -10.88
CA ASP A 15 -7.09 52.71 -10.26
C ASP A 15 -8.60 52.53 -10.45
N THR A 16 -8.98 51.57 -11.28
CA THR A 16 -10.36 51.06 -11.36
C THR A 16 -10.38 49.63 -10.85
N ASN A 17 -10.02 49.46 -9.58
CA ASN A 17 -10.46 48.29 -8.83
C ASN A 17 -11.94 48.49 -8.51
N PRO A 18 -12.89 47.76 -9.12
CA PRO A 18 -14.30 47.93 -8.79
C PRO A 18 -14.49 47.44 -7.36
N VAL A 19 -14.79 48.37 -6.46
CA VAL A 19 -15.43 48.06 -5.18
C VAL A 19 -16.70 47.27 -5.53
N LEU A 20 -16.68 45.95 -5.30
CA LEU A 20 -17.86 45.10 -5.41
C LEU A 20 -18.91 45.66 -4.46
N THR A 21 -19.87 46.39 -5.03
CA THR A 21 -21.04 46.86 -4.30
C THR A 21 -21.79 45.64 -3.77
N GLU A 22 -22.01 45.60 -2.45
CA GLU A 22 -22.73 44.54 -1.73
C GLU A 22 -24.16 44.42 -2.26
N ALA A 23 -24.35 43.66 -3.33
CA ALA A 23 -25.68 43.41 -3.84
C ALA A 23 -26.41 42.52 -2.81
N CYS A 24 -27.42 43.08 -2.16
CA CYS A 24 -28.21 42.40 -1.15
C CYS A 24 -29.56 41.93 -1.73
N THR A 25 -30.02 40.76 -1.32
CA THR A 25 -31.39 40.29 -1.56
C THR A 25 -32.16 40.32 -0.26
N ARG A 26 -33.24 41.12 -0.23
CA ARG A 26 -34.18 41.17 0.90
C ARG A 26 -35.30 40.16 0.70
N TYR A 27 -35.55 39.34 1.71
CA TYR A 27 -36.60 38.32 1.69
C TYR A 27 -37.82 38.82 2.46
N ALA A 28 -38.90 39.14 1.75
CA ALA A 28 -40.11 39.72 2.35
C ALA A 28 -40.75 38.83 3.42
N GLN A 29 -40.58 37.51 3.30
CA GLN A 29 -41.13 36.50 4.21
C GLN A 29 -40.57 36.60 5.63
N THR A 30 -39.32 37.01 5.78
CA THR A 30 -38.65 37.14 7.09
C THR A 30 -38.16 38.55 7.39
N GLY A 31 -38.16 39.43 6.40
CA GLY A 31 -37.68 40.81 6.51
C GLY A 31 -36.16 40.98 6.47
N TYR A 32 -35.39 39.88 6.50
CA TYR A 32 -33.93 39.86 6.51
C TYR A 32 -33.32 39.95 5.12
N SER A 33 -32.08 40.44 5.07
CA SER A 33 -31.28 40.54 3.85
C SER A 33 -30.05 39.64 3.90
N VAL A 34 -29.69 39.08 2.74
CA VAL A 34 -28.45 38.33 2.54
C VAL A 34 -27.65 39.04 1.45
N CYS A 35 -26.37 39.31 1.70
CA CYS A 35 -25.53 40.16 0.84
C CYS A 35 -24.29 39.43 0.35
N GLY A 36 -23.68 39.96 -0.73
CA GLY A 36 -22.35 39.59 -1.20
C GLY A 36 -22.14 38.09 -1.41
N ALA A 37 -20.94 37.60 -1.04
CA ALA A 37 -20.55 36.20 -1.25
C ALA A 37 -21.45 35.20 -0.49
N ILE A 38 -22.00 35.59 0.66
CA ILE A 38 -22.95 34.75 1.41
C ILE A 38 -24.24 34.58 0.61
N ARG A 39 -24.75 35.65 -0.01
CA ARG A 39 -25.93 35.58 -0.88
C ARG A 39 -25.68 34.69 -2.08
N ASP A 40 -24.53 34.85 -2.73
CA ASP A 40 -24.21 34.10 -3.94
C ASP A 40 -24.12 32.60 -3.63
N LYS A 41 -23.46 32.22 -2.51
CA LYS A 41 -23.47 30.83 -2.04
C LYS A 41 -24.87 30.35 -1.68
N TYR A 42 -25.66 31.16 -0.97
CA TYR A 42 -27.03 30.81 -0.58
C TYR A 42 -27.90 30.48 -1.80
N LEU A 43 -27.83 31.29 -2.85
CA LEU A 43 -28.54 31.06 -4.10
C LEU A 43 -28.01 29.83 -4.85
N ALA A 44 -26.68 29.65 -4.91
CA ALA A 44 -26.05 28.48 -5.55
C ALA A 44 -26.45 27.15 -4.89
N LEU A 45 -26.70 27.15 -3.58
CA LEU A 45 -27.19 25.98 -2.85
C LEU A 45 -28.69 25.71 -3.05
N GLY A 46 -29.43 26.56 -3.77
CA GLY A 46 -30.88 26.42 -3.98
C GLY A 46 -31.75 27.34 -3.11
N GLY A 47 -31.13 28.29 -2.39
CA GLY A 47 -31.82 29.37 -1.70
C GLY A 47 -32.86 28.87 -0.67
N PRO A 48 -34.04 29.54 -0.58
CA PRO A 48 -35.09 29.15 0.35
C PRO A 48 -35.57 27.70 0.21
N GLY A 49 -35.46 27.13 -1.00
CA GLY A 49 -35.88 25.75 -1.28
C GLY A 49 -35.03 24.70 -0.56
N ARG A 50 -33.77 25.02 -0.21
CA ARG A 50 -32.86 24.10 0.49
C ARG A 50 -32.63 24.50 1.94
N LEU A 51 -32.17 25.73 2.19
CA LEU A 51 -31.79 26.17 3.55
C LEU A 51 -32.91 26.89 4.30
N GLY A 52 -34.07 27.11 3.67
CA GLY A 52 -35.16 27.92 4.23
C GLY A 52 -34.84 29.41 4.20
N TYR A 53 -35.79 30.27 4.60
CA TYR A 53 -35.56 31.71 4.57
C TYR A 53 -34.49 32.14 5.60
N PRO A 54 -33.76 33.25 5.36
CA PRO A 54 -32.80 33.76 6.34
C PRO A 54 -33.49 34.15 7.64
N THR A 55 -32.83 33.91 8.77
CA THR A 55 -33.25 34.26 10.14
C THR A 55 -32.43 35.38 10.75
N SER A 56 -31.45 35.92 10.02
CA SER A 56 -30.68 37.09 10.41
C SER A 56 -30.29 37.91 9.18
N ASN A 57 -30.03 39.20 9.39
CA ASN A 57 -29.15 39.95 8.50
C ASN A 57 -27.72 39.40 8.63
N GLU A 58 -26.81 39.91 7.79
CA GLU A 58 -25.39 39.57 7.91
C GLU A 58 -24.84 40.03 9.28
N LEU A 59 -24.29 39.09 10.03
CA LEU A 59 -23.68 39.31 11.34
C LEU A 59 -22.16 39.34 11.16
N THR A 60 -21.49 40.28 11.81
CA THR A 60 -20.03 40.22 11.98
C THR A 60 -19.69 39.16 13.02
N ASN A 61 -18.76 38.28 12.68
CA ASN A 61 -18.28 37.24 13.59
C ASN A 61 -17.44 37.86 14.73
N PRO A 62 -17.43 37.26 15.93
CA PRO A 62 -16.64 37.69 17.08
C PRO A 62 -15.16 38.03 16.84
N ASP A 63 -14.52 37.49 15.80
CA ASP A 63 -13.14 37.83 15.43
C ASP A 63 -13.00 39.22 14.77
N GLY A 64 -14.12 39.87 14.44
CA GLY A 64 -14.18 41.18 13.79
C GLY A 64 -13.91 41.15 12.28
N VAL A 65 -13.68 39.97 11.68
CA VAL A 65 -13.27 39.85 10.27
C VAL A 65 -14.34 39.14 9.46
N GLY A 66 -14.76 37.94 9.88
CA GLY A 66 -15.71 37.17 9.10
C GLY A 66 -17.16 37.65 9.26
N LYS A 67 -18.00 37.14 8.38
CA LYS A 67 -19.43 37.42 8.31
C LYS A 67 -20.22 36.12 8.34
N ARG A 68 -21.49 36.19 8.75
CA ARG A 68 -22.41 35.06 8.63
C ARG A 68 -23.88 35.46 8.46
N ASN A 69 -24.65 34.61 7.81
CA ASN A 69 -26.12 34.59 7.93
C ASN A 69 -26.57 33.24 8.49
N THR A 70 -27.70 33.26 9.20
CA THR A 70 -28.39 32.08 9.73
C THR A 70 -29.67 31.81 8.93
N PHE A 71 -30.07 30.55 8.81
CA PHE A 71 -31.21 30.11 8.00
C PHE A 71 -32.11 29.11 8.76
N GLN A 72 -33.39 29.04 8.37
CA GLN A 72 -34.42 28.26 9.08
C GLN A 72 -34.15 26.74 9.11
N ASN A 73 -33.72 26.14 8.00
CA ASN A 73 -33.68 24.68 7.89
C ASN A 73 -32.36 24.11 8.43
N GLY A 74 -32.48 23.08 9.28
CA GLY A 74 -31.34 22.28 9.76
C GLY A 74 -30.35 23.03 10.66
N GLY A 75 -30.72 24.21 11.19
CA GLY A 75 -29.78 25.08 11.92
C GLY A 75 -28.62 25.54 11.05
N SER A 76 -28.85 25.66 9.74
CA SER A 76 -27.81 25.99 8.77
C SER A 76 -27.38 27.45 8.88
N SER A 77 -26.08 27.67 8.77
CA SER A 77 -25.47 28.98 8.61
C SER A 77 -24.57 28.97 7.38
N ILE A 78 -24.35 30.14 6.80
CA ILE A 78 -23.27 30.33 5.82
C ILE A 78 -22.29 31.32 6.44
N TYR A 79 -21.06 30.87 6.61
CA TYR A 79 -19.95 31.67 7.15
C TYR A 79 -19.06 32.12 6.00
N TRP A 80 -18.61 33.36 6.05
CA TRP A 80 -17.67 33.93 5.09
C TRP A 80 -16.46 34.53 5.80
N HIS A 81 -15.29 34.34 5.21
CA HIS A 81 -14.05 35.03 5.60
C HIS A 81 -13.25 35.36 4.33
N PRO A 82 -12.53 36.50 4.27
CA PRO A 82 -11.80 36.91 3.07
C PRO A 82 -10.79 35.88 2.55
N SER A 83 -10.20 35.06 3.44
CA SER A 83 -9.23 34.04 3.04
C SER A 83 -9.83 32.66 2.73
N THR A 84 -11.08 32.39 3.08
CA THR A 84 -11.70 31.06 2.83
C THR A 84 -12.87 31.12 1.87
N GLY A 85 -13.57 32.25 1.76
CA GLY A 85 -14.82 32.36 1.01
C GLY A 85 -16.06 32.01 1.86
N ALA A 86 -17.21 31.89 1.21
CA ALA A 86 -18.49 31.60 1.87
C ALA A 86 -18.80 30.10 1.84
N TRP A 87 -19.13 29.50 2.99
CA TRP A 87 -19.35 28.05 3.14
C TRP A 87 -20.51 27.72 4.06
N GLN A 88 -21.33 26.75 3.66
CA GLN A 88 -22.46 26.28 4.45
C GLN A 88 -22.04 25.26 5.51
N ILE A 89 -22.59 25.43 6.71
CA ILE A 89 -22.39 24.54 7.86
C ILE A 89 -23.69 24.46 8.67
N GLY A 90 -24.10 23.26 9.09
CA GLY A 90 -25.37 23.07 9.82
C GLY A 90 -25.36 21.85 10.74
N GLY A 91 -26.52 21.54 11.30
CA GLY A 91 -26.77 20.32 12.07
C GLY A 91 -25.78 20.06 13.21
N GLU A 92 -25.43 18.79 13.38
CA GLU A 92 -24.50 18.34 14.43
C GLU A 92 -23.05 18.79 14.19
N ILE A 93 -22.66 18.97 12.92
CA ILE A 93 -21.32 19.48 12.59
C ILE A 93 -21.16 20.92 13.10
N PHE A 94 -22.18 21.77 12.87
CA PHE A 94 -22.19 23.13 13.41
C PHE A 94 -22.16 23.15 14.94
N ARG A 95 -22.95 22.29 15.60
CA ARG A 95 -22.96 22.17 17.07
C ARG A 95 -21.59 21.77 17.60
N ARG A 96 -20.93 20.80 16.96
CA ARG A 96 -19.58 20.39 17.37
C ARG A 96 -18.55 21.49 17.14
N TRP A 97 -18.56 22.12 15.98
CA TRP A 97 -17.68 23.26 15.73
C TRP A 97 -17.87 24.37 16.77
N GLY A 98 -19.11 24.58 17.23
CA GLY A 98 -19.40 25.49 18.33
C GLY A 98 -18.80 25.09 19.67
N ALA A 99 -18.85 23.80 20.01
CA ALA A 99 -18.17 23.28 21.21
C ALA A 99 -16.64 23.44 21.15
N LEU A 100 -16.07 23.52 19.94
CA LEU A 100 -14.66 23.74 19.70
C LEU A 100 -14.27 25.23 19.59
N GLY A 101 -15.21 26.15 19.85
CA GLY A 101 -14.95 27.59 19.87
C GLY A 101 -15.22 28.33 18.55
N TYR A 102 -15.94 27.71 17.61
CA TYR A 102 -16.25 28.27 16.29
C TYR A 102 -15.00 28.81 15.56
N GLU A 103 -15.10 29.98 14.91
CA GLU A 103 -14.02 30.63 14.16
C GLU A 103 -12.78 31.01 15.01
N ASN A 104 -12.98 31.21 16.32
CA ASN A 104 -11.89 31.48 17.27
C ASN A 104 -11.22 30.19 17.76
N GLY A 105 -11.84 29.04 17.46
CA GLY A 105 -11.39 27.73 17.87
C GLY A 105 -10.17 27.20 17.10
N VAL A 106 -9.80 25.97 17.47
CA VAL A 106 -8.65 25.24 16.90
C VAL A 106 -8.76 24.98 15.40
N LEU A 107 -9.99 24.98 14.86
CA LEU A 107 -10.29 24.68 13.46
C LEU A 107 -10.39 25.94 12.58
N GLY A 108 -10.68 27.11 13.14
CA GLY A 108 -10.92 28.32 12.36
C GLY A 108 -12.19 28.25 11.50
N TYR A 109 -12.19 28.93 10.36
CA TYR A 109 -13.35 28.98 9.45
C TYR A 109 -13.54 27.69 8.65
N PRO A 110 -14.78 27.35 8.27
CA PRO A 110 -15.03 26.31 7.28
C PRO A 110 -14.39 26.67 5.92
N THR A 111 -14.00 25.63 5.19
CA THR A 111 -13.42 25.69 3.83
C THR A 111 -14.19 24.83 2.82
N SER A 112 -15.25 24.15 3.26
CA SER A 112 -16.18 23.42 2.41
C SER A 112 -17.62 23.63 2.87
N ASP A 113 -18.57 23.42 1.96
CA ASP A 113 -19.95 23.14 2.37
C ASP A 113 -20.02 21.78 3.10
N GLU A 114 -21.17 21.45 3.68
CA GLU A 114 -21.42 20.11 4.23
C GLU A 114 -21.42 19.07 3.10
N LEU A 115 -20.34 18.30 3.00
CA LEU A 115 -20.14 17.26 2.00
C LEU A 115 -20.80 15.97 2.49
N THR A 116 -21.41 15.22 1.57
CA THR A 116 -21.79 13.82 1.86
C THR A 116 -20.54 12.97 1.71
N ASN A 117 -20.28 12.10 2.69
CA ASN A 117 -19.12 11.24 2.65
C ASN A 117 -19.27 10.20 1.54
N PRO A 118 -18.15 9.72 0.96
CA PRO A 118 -18.17 8.71 -0.08
C PRO A 118 -19.02 7.47 0.24
N ASP A 119 -19.09 7.01 1.50
CA ASP A 119 -19.94 5.88 1.90
C ASP A 119 -21.46 6.13 1.77
N GLY A 120 -21.88 7.37 1.51
CA GLY A 120 -23.28 7.77 1.39
C GLY A 120 -24.03 7.84 2.73
N VAL A 121 -23.35 7.63 3.86
CA VAL A 121 -23.96 7.56 5.19
C VAL A 121 -23.72 8.85 5.97
N GLY A 122 -22.45 9.23 6.09
CA GLY A 122 -22.05 10.37 6.90
C GLY A 122 -21.86 11.64 6.09
N LYS A 123 -21.45 12.68 6.81
CA LYS A 123 -21.19 13.99 6.27
C LYS A 123 -19.95 14.59 6.87
N ARG A 124 -19.38 15.60 6.22
CA ARG A 124 -18.22 16.33 6.74
C ARG A 124 -18.16 17.78 6.31
N ASN A 125 -17.51 18.60 7.12
CA ASN A 125 -16.96 19.89 6.69
C ASN A 125 -15.43 19.87 6.90
N THR A 126 -14.71 20.57 6.03
CA THR A 126 -13.28 20.87 6.19
C THR A 126 -13.09 22.28 6.75
N PHE A 127 -11.97 22.51 7.43
CA PHE A 127 -11.68 23.75 8.13
C PHE A 127 -10.28 24.30 7.82
N GLN A 128 -10.13 25.61 8.03
CA GLN A 128 -8.98 26.41 7.63
C GLN A 128 -7.68 26.03 8.36
N ARG A 129 -7.78 25.69 9.65
CA ARG A 129 -6.61 25.46 10.52
C ARG A 129 -6.43 23.96 10.79
N ALA A 130 -5.19 23.59 11.12
CA ALA A 130 -4.78 22.24 11.50
C ALA A 130 -5.09 21.13 10.47
N SER A 131 -5.41 21.48 9.22
CA SER A 131 -6.02 20.56 8.24
C SER A 131 -7.20 19.82 8.86
N GLY A 132 -8.02 20.54 9.62
CA GLY A 132 -9.03 19.93 10.47
C GLY A 132 -10.35 19.68 9.78
N HIS A 133 -10.96 18.56 10.13
CA HIS A 133 -12.23 18.10 9.60
C HIS A 133 -13.18 17.85 10.78
N ILE A 134 -14.49 18.00 10.55
CA ILE A 134 -15.50 17.43 11.43
C ILE A 134 -16.31 16.45 10.62
N TYR A 135 -16.29 15.19 11.04
CA TYR A 135 -17.07 14.11 10.44
C TYR A 135 -18.29 13.80 11.31
N TRP A 136 -19.42 13.57 10.68
CA TRP A 136 -20.65 13.14 11.32
C TRP A 136 -21.17 11.85 10.68
N SER A 137 -21.69 10.95 11.51
CA SER A 137 -22.55 9.86 11.07
C SER A 137 -23.76 9.73 12.00
N PRO A 138 -24.86 9.08 11.55
CA PRO A 138 -25.98 8.77 12.43
C PRO A 138 -25.59 7.92 13.65
N ALA A 139 -24.58 7.07 13.51
CA ALA A 139 -24.15 6.13 14.56
C ALA A 139 -23.22 6.78 15.59
N THR A 140 -22.32 7.66 15.15
CA THR A 140 -21.27 8.22 16.02
C THR A 140 -21.57 9.65 16.47
N GLY A 141 -22.37 10.42 15.72
CA GLY A 141 -22.45 11.87 15.91
C GLY A 141 -21.27 12.60 15.26
N ALA A 142 -21.13 13.90 15.54
CA ALA A 142 -20.11 14.75 14.91
C ALA A 142 -18.82 14.79 15.76
N TRP A 143 -17.64 14.58 15.17
CA TRP A 143 -16.35 14.59 15.88
C TRP A 143 -15.24 15.22 15.03
N SER A 144 -14.32 15.95 15.67
CA SER A 144 -13.17 16.55 15.00
C SER A 144 -12.01 15.59 14.84
N ILE A 145 -11.34 15.71 13.70
CA ILE A 145 -10.12 14.97 13.38
C ILE A 145 -9.22 15.88 12.55
N GLN A 146 -7.92 15.91 12.85
CA GLN A 146 -6.98 16.86 12.27
C GLN A 146 -5.55 16.30 12.20
N GLY A 147 -4.66 17.01 11.50
CA GLY A 147 -3.22 16.76 11.50
C GLY A 147 -2.80 15.33 11.12
N GLU A 148 -1.80 14.81 11.83
CA GLU A 148 -1.22 13.48 11.58
C GLU A 148 -2.22 12.33 11.80
N ILE A 149 -3.14 12.47 12.75
CA ILE A 149 -4.18 11.46 12.99
C ILE A 149 -5.14 11.39 11.82
N LEU A 150 -5.55 12.54 11.26
CA LEU A 150 -6.35 12.59 10.04
C LEU A 150 -5.59 11.95 8.87
N ARG A 151 -4.29 12.26 8.70
CA ARG A 151 -3.48 11.70 7.62
C ARG A 151 -3.34 10.18 7.73
N ARG A 152 -3.15 9.64 8.94
CA ARG A 152 -3.13 8.18 9.13
C ARG A 152 -4.49 7.56 8.86
N TRP A 153 -5.57 8.14 9.38
CA TRP A 153 -6.92 7.62 9.12
C TRP A 153 -7.26 7.64 7.63
N ALA A 154 -6.80 8.67 6.91
CA ALA A 154 -6.88 8.74 5.46
C ALA A 154 -6.19 7.56 4.77
N ALA A 155 -4.93 7.28 5.15
CA ALA A 155 -4.16 6.15 4.62
C ALA A 155 -4.84 4.79 4.90
N LEU A 156 -5.60 4.69 5.99
CA LEU A 156 -6.37 3.51 6.37
C LEU A 156 -7.76 3.44 5.71
N GLY A 157 -8.09 4.37 4.80
CA GLY A 157 -9.32 4.36 4.00
C GLY A 157 -10.47 5.20 4.55
N TYR A 158 -10.19 6.15 5.46
CA TYR A 158 -11.19 7.03 6.08
C TYR A 158 -12.38 6.24 6.68
N GLU A 159 -13.61 6.72 6.51
CA GLU A 159 -14.83 6.13 7.06
C GLU A 159 -15.20 4.77 6.45
N ARG A 160 -14.64 4.46 5.26
CA ARG A 160 -14.77 3.15 4.60
C ARG A 160 -13.69 2.17 5.02
N GLY A 161 -12.66 2.68 5.70
CA GLY A 161 -11.57 1.90 6.27
C GLY A 161 -12.03 1.04 7.44
N ARG A 162 -11.15 0.15 7.88
CA ARG A 162 -11.45 -0.81 8.96
C ARG A 162 -11.87 -0.14 10.27
N LEU A 163 -11.44 1.10 10.51
CA LEU A 163 -11.73 1.83 11.75
C LEU A 163 -13.13 2.48 11.75
N GLY A 164 -13.72 2.75 10.58
CA GLY A 164 -15.00 3.46 10.48
C GLY A 164 -14.89 4.93 10.88
N TYR A 165 -15.98 5.50 11.41
CA TYR A 165 -16.06 6.91 11.79
C TYR A 165 -15.31 7.22 13.11
N PRO A 166 -14.81 8.45 13.29
CA PRO A 166 -14.35 8.90 14.59
C PRO A 166 -15.51 8.94 15.60
N THR A 167 -15.19 8.64 16.86
CA THR A 167 -16.10 8.67 18.02
C THR A 167 -15.63 9.59 19.14
N SER A 168 -14.50 10.28 18.95
CA SER A 168 -14.02 11.34 19.84
C SER A 168 -13.42 12.48 19.02
N ASP A 169 -13.34 13.67 19.62
CA ASP A 169 -12.44 14.72 19.16
C ASP A 169 -11.01 14.26 19.42
N GLU A 170 -10.03 15.00 18.91
CA GLU A 170 -8.63 14.74 19.25
C GLU A 170 -8.39 15.03 20.74
N LEU A 171 -8.11 13.97 21.50
CA LEU A 171 -7.84 14.02 22.93
C LEU A 171 -6.34 14.13 23.18
N THR A 172 -5.94 14.98 24.12
CA THR A 172 -4.58 14.96 24.67
C THR A 172 -4.40 13.71 25.54
N ASN A 173 -3.33 12.97 25.30
CA ASN A 173 -3.02 11.78 26.08
C ASN A 173 -2.63 12.18 27.51
N PRO A 174 -2.84 11.29 28.50
CA PRO A 174 -2.52 11.58 29.89
C PRO A 174 -1.11 12.11 30.12
N ASP A 175 -0.10 11.60 29.41
CA ASP A 175 1.30 12.07 29.51
C ASP A 175 1.51 13.55 29.08
N GLY A 176 0.52 14.18 28.45
CA GLY A 176 0.57 15.55 27.97
C GLY A 176 1.36 15.75 26.68
N LEU A 177 1.86 14.67 26.07
CA LEU A 177 2.71 14.72 24.87
C LEU A 177 1.94 14.32 23.63
N GLY A 178 1.27 13.17 23.68
CA GLY A 178 0.59 12.62 22.52
C GLY A 178 -0.85 13.06 22.38
N ARG A 179 -1.43 12.66 21.25
CA ARG A 179 -2.82 12.88 20.90
C ARG A 179 -3.46 11.57 20.47
N ARG A 180 -4.78 11.48 20.55
CA ARG A 180 -5.52 10.33 20.01
C ARG A 180 -6.93 10.70 19.56
N ASN A 181 -7.42 9.98 18.57
CA ASN A 181 -8.84 9.83 18.30
C ASN A 181 -9.25 8.38 18.53
N THR A 182 -10.51 8.19 18.94
CA THR A 182 -11.17 6.88 19.00
C THR A 182 -12.09 6.69 17.79
N PHE A 183 -12.31 5.44 17.40
CA PHE A 183 -13.04 5.09 16.18
C PHE A 183 -14.12 4.03 16.45
N GLN A 184 -15.11 4.01 15.57
CA GLN A 184 -16.34 3.25 15.68
C GLN A 184 -16.11 1.73 15.76
N ASN A 185 -15.17 1.20 14.98
CA ASN A 185 -15.01 -0.24 14.80
C ASN A 185 -13.87 -0.79 15.66
N ALA A 186 -14.04 -2.04 16.12
CA ALA A 186 -13.03 -2.83 16.81
C ALA A 186 -12.39 -2.19 18.06
N GLY A 187 -13.05 -1.19 18.66
CA GLY A 187 -12.46 -0.41 19.76
C GLY A 187 -11.16 0.27 19.34
N ALA A 188 -11.07 0.68 18.07
CA ALA A 188 -9.84 1.17 17.48
C ALA A 188 -9.51 2.61 17.87
N HIS A 189 -8.22 2.86 18.04
CA HIS A 189 -7.67 4.18 18.32
C HIS A 189 -6.59 4.47 17.27
N ILE A 190 -6.39 5.75 16.96
CA ILE A 190 -5.15 6.22 16.35
C ILE A 190 -4.46 7.09 17.37
N TYR A 191 -3.23 6.71 17.74
CA TYR A 191 -2.36 7.43 18.65
C TYR A 191 -1.28 8.15 17.88
N TRP A 192 -1.03 9.39 18.23
CA TRP A 192 0.08 10.19 17.71
C TRP A 192 0.99 10.64 18.84
N SER A 193 2.30 10.65 18.59
CA SER A 193 3.28 11.37 19.39
C SER A 193 4.32 12.05 18.49
N PRO A 194 5.05 13.07 18.98
CA PRO A 194 6.13 13.69 18.22
C PRO A 194 7.25 12.72 17.82
N GLY A 195 7.51 11.68 18.62
CA GLY A 195 8.61 10.75 18.39
C GLY A 195 8.24 9.55 17.50
N THR A 196 6.96 9.19 17.42
CA THR A 196 6.52 8.01 16.67
C THR A 196 5.71 8.36 15.42
N GLY A 197 5.03 9.50 15.38
CA GLY A 197 3.97 9.73 14.41
C GLY A 197 2.66 9.05 14.81
N ALA A 198 1.69 9.04 13.89
CA ALA A 198 0.33 8.52 14.13
C ALA A 198 0.21 7.05 13.69
N TRP A 199 -0.34 6.19 14.54
CA TRP A 199 -0.48 4.74 14.30
C TRP A 199 -1.77 4.18 14.89
N SER A 200 -2.39 3.23 14.18
CA SER A 200 -3.59 2.53 14.60
C SER A 200 -3.31 1.35 15.52
N ILE A 201 -4.21 1.17 16.49
CA ILE A 201 -4.18 0.07 17.45
C ILE A 201 -5.62 -0.29 17.83
N GLN A 202 -5.95 -1.59 17.85
CA GLN A 202 -7.31 -2.04 18.10
C GLN A 202 -7.39 -3.41 18.80
N GLY A 203 -8.62 -3.89 19.01
CA GLY A 203 -8.91 -5.26 19.45
C GLY A 203 -8.18 -5.70 20.73
N GLY A 204 -7.74 -6.95 20.76
CA GLY A 204 -7.04 -7.50 21.92
C GLY A 204 -5.69 -6.83 22.19
N ILE A 205 -5.07 -6.17 21.20
CA ILE A 205 -3.75 -5.55 21.36
C ILE A 205 -3.87 -4.26 22.16
N ILE A 206 -4.85 -3.40 21.85
CA ILE A 206 -5.08 -2.18 22.63
C ILE A 206 -5.50 -2.51 24.08
N GLU A 207 -6.32 -3.54 24.27
CA GLU A 207 -6.72 -4.01 25.60
C GLU A 207 -5.53 -4.47 26.44
N HIS A 208 -4.57 -5.15 25.82
CA HIS A 208 -3.36 -5.60 26.53
C HIS A 208 -2.37 -4.48 26.78
N TRP A 209 -2.20 -3.56 25.82
CA TRP A 209 -1.38 -2.36 26.01
C TRP A 209 -1.94 -1.47 27.14
N ALA A 210 -3.27 -1.38 27.24
CA ALA A 210 -3.95 -0.72 28.34
C ALA A 210 -3.59 -1.32 29.70
N ALA A 211 -3.59 -2.65 29.81
CA ALA A 211 -3.21 -3.36 31.03
C ALA A 211 -1.74 -3.13 31.41
N LEU A 212 -0.88 -2.82 30.44
CA LEU A 212 0.53 -2.50 30.64
C LEU A 212 0.80 -1.02 30.90
N GLY A 213 -0.24 -0.20 31.05
CA GLY A 213 -0.12 1.22 31.42
C GLY A 213 -0.12 2.20 30.25
N TRP A 214 -0.58 1.78 29.07
CA TRP A 214 -0.70 2.63 27.87
C TRP A 214 0.64 3.28 27.48
N GLU A 215 0.61 4.54 27.02
CA GLU A 215 1.80 5.29 26.58
C GLU A 215 2.82 5.58 27.68
N ARG A 216 2.39 5.52 28.96
CA ARG A 216 3.28 5.63 30.13
C ARG A 216 3.84 4.28 30.58
N GLY A 217 3.35 3.20 29.97
CA GLY A 217 3.74 1.84 30.27
C GLY A 217 5.12 1.48 29.74
N VAL A 218 5.52 0.23 29.98
CA VAL A 218 6.85 -0.28 29.61
C VAL A 218 7.11 -0.21 28.10
N LEU A 219 6.06 -0.24 27.27
CA LEU A 219 6.17 -0.27 25.82
C LEU A 219 6.23 1.13 25.18
N GLY A 220 5.69 2.17 25.83
CA GLY A 220 5.56 3.49 25.23
C GLY A 220 4.50 3.55 24.12
N TYR A 221 4.70 4.45 23.16
CA TYR A 221 3.79 4.67 22.02
C TYR A 221 3.91 3.58 20.94
N PRO A 222 2.82 3.28 20.19
CA PRO A 222 2.90 2.42 19.02
C PRO A 222 3.76 3.06 17.91
N THR A 223 4.42 2.23 17.11
CA THR A 223 5.28 2.61 15.98
C THR A 223 4.89 1.94 14.67
N THR A 224 3.86 1.10 14.68
CA THR A 224 3.25 0.48 13.50
C THR A 224 1.74 0.50 13.65
N ASP A 225 1.03 0.41 12.52
CA ASP A 225 -0.37 -0.01 12.53
C ASP A 225 -0.48 -1.45 13.05
N GLU A 226 -1.68 -1.86 13.43
CA GLU A 226 -1.93 -3.28 13.70
C GLU A 226 -1.89 -4.03 12.37
N THR A 227 -0.86 -4.84 12.20
CA THR A 227 -0.56 -5.54 10.95
C THR A 227 -0.76 -7.04 11.16
N PRO A 228 -1.38 -7.76 10.20
CA PRO A 228 -1.35 -9.22 10.21
C PRO A 228 0.08 -9.73 10.30
N THR A 229 0.32 -10.77 11.08
CA THR A 229 1.65 -11.39 11.09
C THR A 229 1.95 -11.97 9.71
N PRO A 230 3.23 -12.00 9.29
CA PRO A 230 3.63 -12.54 8.00
C PRO A 230 3.10 -13.97 7.70
N ASP A 231 2.93 -14.83 8.69
CA ASP A 231 2.34 -16.17 8.53
C ASP A 231 0.81 -16.20 8.32
N GLY A 232 0.14 -15.04 8.42
CA GLY A 232 -1.31 -14.88 8.28
C GLY A 232 -2.16 -15.38 9.45
N ILE A 233 -1.55 -15.77 10.58
CA ILE A 233 -2.26 -16.40 11.71
C ILE A 233 -2.66 -15.38 12.79
N GLY A 234 -1.83 -14.37 13.03
CA GLY A 234 -1.97 -13.40 14.09
C GLY A 234 -1.97 -11.96 13.60
N ALA A 235 -1.88 -11.04 14.56
CA ALA A 235 -1.66 -9.62 14.32
C ALA A 235 -0.67 -9.06 15.36
N PHE A 236 -0.02 -7.95 15.05
CA PHE A 236 0.92 -7.32 15.97
C PHE A 236 0.97 -5.79 15.83
N ASN A 237 1.43 -5.13 16.90
CA ASN A 237 1.96 -3.77 16.87
C ASN A 237 3.38 -3.75 17.46
N HIS A 238 4.24 -2.91 16.92
CA HIS A 238 5.51 -2.52 17.55
C HIS A 238 5.36 -1.22 18.34
N PHE A 239 6.25 -1.01 19.30
CA PHE A 239 6.23 0.10 20.25
C PHE A 239 7.62 0.70 20.47
N ALA A 240 7.64 1.99 20.78
CA ALA A 240 8.83 2.84 20.83
C ALA A 240 9.91 2.36 21.81
N ASN A 241 9.53 1.77 22.94
CA ASN A 241 10.49 1.34 23.96
C ASN A 241 10.94 -0.11 23.73
N ASN A 242 11.32 -0.42 22.48
CA ASN A 242 11.74 -1.76 22.06
C ASN A 242 10.72 -2.85 22.49
N GLY A 243 9.46 -2.62 22.15
CA GLY A 243 8.33 -3.46 22.54
C GLY A 243 7.55 -3.98 21.35
N SER A 244 6.93 -5.14 21.51
CA SER A 244 5.91 -5.67 20.60
C SER A 244 4.78 -6.30 21.39
N ILE A 245 3.55 -6.18 20.90
CA ILE A 245 2.44 -7.03 21.33
C ILE A 245 2.00 -7.85 20.13
N TYR A 246 1.93 -9.16 20.30
CA TYR A 246 1.41 -10.11 19.31
C TYR A 246 0.13 -10.74 19.81
N TRP A 247 -0.85 -10.88 18.94
CA TRP A 247 -2.12 -11.53 19.22
C TRP A 247 -2.35 -12.70 18.26
N THR A 248 -2.86 -13.81 18.80
CA THR A 248 -3.50 -14.88 18.04
C THR A 248 -4.74 -15.35 18.76
N GLY A 249 -5.65 -16.03 18.06
CA GLY A 249 -6.79 -16.70 18.68
C GLY A 249 -6.41 -17.77 19.71
N ALA A 250 -5.20 -18.35 19.61
CA ALA A 250 -4.73 -19.41 20.51
C ALA A 250 -4.03 -18.88 21.77
N THR A 251 -3.23 -17.82 21.65
CA THR A 251 -2.38 -17.30 22.74
C THR A 251 -2.95 -16.08 23.44
N GLY A 252 -3.91 -15.39 22.80
CA GLY A 252 -4.27 -14.02 23.13
C GLY A 252 -3.12 -13.04 22.87
N SER A 253 -3.28 -11.81 23.33
CA SER A 253 -2.26 -10.76 23.24
C SER A 253 -1.15 -10.98 24.26
N ARG A 254 0.12 -10.95 23.82
CA ARG A 254 1.30 -11.05 24.68
C ARG A 254 2.34 -10.02 24.31
N ALA A 255 2.92 -9.39 25.32
CA ALA A 255 3.95 -8.38 25.19
C ALA A 255 5.35 -8.97 25.36
N VAL A 256 6.18 -8.74 24.35
CA VAL A 256 7.60 -9.08 24.33
C VAL A 256 8.40 -7.81 24.12
N TYR A 257 9.36 -7.53 25.00
CA TYR A 257 10.10 -6.28 25.00
C TYR A 257 11.54 -6.45 25.48
N GLY A 258 12.37 -5.45 25.18
CA GLY A 258 13.78 -5.40 25.57
C GLY A 258 14.63 -6.51 24.92
N PRO A 259 15.70 -6.97 25.59
CA PRO A 259 16.64 -7.95 25.03
C PRO A 259 16.00 -9.27 24.59
N ILE A 260 14.88 -9.66 25.20
CA ILE A 260 14.12 -10.86 24.81
C ILE A 260 13.48 -10.68 23.44
N ARG A 261 12.86 -9.51 23.19
CA ARG A 261 12.29 -9.16 21.88
C ARG A 261 13.39 -9.11 20.82
N ASP A 262 14.53 -8.49 21.12
CA ASP A 262 15.67 -8.43 20.19
C ASP A 262 16.19 -9.81 19.85
N LYS A 263 16.25 -10.73 20.82
CA LYS A 263 16.67 -12.09 20.53
C LYS A 263 15.64 -12.84 19.69
N TRP A 264 14.35 -12.68 19.97
CA TRP A 264 13.28 -13.31 19.21
C TRP A 264 13.22 -12.78 17.77
N SER A 265 13.43 -11.48 17.57
CA SER A 265 13.51 -10.86 16.23
C SER A 265 14.64 -11.42 15.39
N GLN A 266 15.84 -11.56 15.99
CA GLN A 266 17.01 -12.18 15.35
C GLN A 266 16.76 -13.64 14.95
N LEU A 267 15.84 -14.33 15.62
CA LEU A 267 15.49 -15.72 15.34
C LEU A 267 14.38 -15.87 14.29
N GLY A 268 13.80 -14.76 13.81
CA GLY A 268 12.71 -14.78 12.83
C GLY A 268 11.30 -14.72 13.43
N TRP A 269 11.15 -14.10 14.61
CA TRP A 269 9.85 -13.79 15.22
C TRP A 269 8.92 -15.03 15.38
N GLU A 270 7.63 -14.91 15.08
CA GLU A 270 6.63 -15.96 15.20
C GLU A 270 6.87 -17.16 14.27
N ARG A 271 7.68 -16.98 13.21
CA ARG A 271 8.12 -18.07 12.33
C ARG A 271 9.34 -18.83 12.88
N SER A 272 10.00 -18.29 13.91
CA SER A 272 11.13 -18.97 14.56
C SER A 272 10.69 -20.30 15.20
N CYS A 273 11.68 -21.09 15.64
CA CYS A 273 11.44 -22.31 16.42
C CYS A 273 10.56 -22.08 17.66
N HIS A 274 10.46 -20.85 18.17
CA HIS A 274 9.66 -20.52 19.35
C HIS A 274 8.15 -20.42 19.06
N GLY A 275 7.76 -20.02 17.85
CA GLY A 275 6.36 -19.68 17.56
C GLY A 275 5.94 -18.36 18.22
N TYR A 276 4.64 -18.23 18.49
CA TYR A 276 4.08 -17.06 19.17
C TYR A 276 4.38 -17.03 20.67
N PRO A 277 4.48 -15.84 21.28
CA PRO A 277 4.54 -15.71 22.73
C PRO A 277 3.26 -16.27 23.37
N THR A 278 3.43 -17.03 24.45
CA THR A 278 2.35 -17.55 25.31
C THR A 278 2.33 -16.86 26.67
N SER A 279 3.38 -16.10 27.01
CA SER A 279 3.43 -15.24 28.19
C SER A 279 3.98 -13.85 27.84
N ASP A 280 3.62 -12.86 28.64
CA ASP A 280 4.37 -11.60 28.67
C ASP A 280 5.80 -11.84 29.18
N VAL A 281 6.67 -10.87 28.97
CA VAL A 281 7.96 -10.83 29.67
C VAL A 281 7.70 -10.67 31.17
N SER A 282 8.25 -11.59 31.96
CA SER A 282 8.11 -11.64 33.41
C SER A 282 9.48 -11.63 34.09
N THR A 283 9.57 -11.03 35.28
CA THR A 283 10.80 -11.04 36.07
C THR A 283 10.98 -12.41 36.75
N THR A 284 12.19 -12.95 36.65
CA THR A 284 12.62 -14.19 37.32
C THR A 284 13.70 -13.88 38.37
N ALA A 285 14.09 -14.86 39.17
CA ALA A 285 15.17 -14.68 40.17
C ALA A 285 16.52 -14.29 39.54
N THR A 286 16.74 -14.60 38.26
CA THR A 286 18.01 -14.38 37.55
C THR A 286 17.92 -13.30 36.46
N GLY A 287 16.74 -12.73 36.21
CA GLY A 287 16.52 -11.68 35.21
C GLY A 287 15.09 -11.65 34.69
N GLN A 288 14.89 -11.85 33.39
CA GLN A 288 13.59 -11.81 32.74
C GLN A 288 13.37 -13.05 31.85
N ARG A 289 12.12 -13.46 31.66
CA ARG A 289 11.71 -14.58 30.78
C ARG A 289 10.44 -14.25 30.03
N SER A 290 10.37 -14.65 28.77
CA SER A 290 9.11 -14.88 28.06
C SER A 290 9.03 -16.32 27.58
N THR A 291 7.81 -16.88 27.62
CA THR A 291 7.49 -18.21 27.13
C THR A 291 6.78 -18.08 25.80
N PHE A 292 7.08 -19.01 24.90
CA PHE A 292 6.52 -19.12 23.57
C PHE A 292 5.89 -20.50 23.40
N GLN A 293 5.18 -20.70 22.28
CA GLN A 293 4.50 -21.97 21.99
C GLN A 293 5.44 -23.19 22.08
N ARG A 294 6.72 -23.02 21.74
CA ARG A 294 7.70 -24.11 21.60
C ARG A 294 9.04 -23.85 22.31
N GLY A 295 9.04 -22.96 23.31
CA GLY A 295 10.28 -22.62 24.01
C GLY A 295 10.18 -21.44 24.97
N THR A 296 11.34 -21.03 25.47
CA THR A 296 11.53 -19.84 26.30
C THR A 296 12.72 -19.03 25.82
N ILE A 297 12.66 -17.71 26.04
CA ILE A 297 13.81 -16.84 25.93
C ILE A 297 14.01 -16.15 27.29
N ASP A 298 15.23 -16.31 27.82
CA ASP A 298 15.67 -15.81 29.12
C ASP A 298 16.72 -14.72 28.94
N HIS A 299 16.56 -13.60 29.64
CA HIS A 299 17.58 -12.57 29.74
C HIS A 299 18.10 -12.51 31.17
N THR A 300 19.40 -12.74 31.39
CA THR A 300 20.01 -12.75 32.72
C THR A 300 20.71 -11.44 33.03
N SER A 301 20.25 -10.73 34.08
CA SER A 301 20.70 -9.37 34.39
C SER A 301 22.17 -9.27 34.85
N SER A 302 22.72 -10.33 35.45
CA SER A 302 24.10 -10.33 35.99
C SER A 302 25.19 -10.46 34.92
N SER A 303 24.89 -11.13 33.81
CA SER A 303 25.82 -11.35 32.70
C SER A 303 25.42 -10.60 31.43
N ASN A 304 24.27 -9.92 31.45
CA ASN A 304 23.64 -9.31 30.28
C ASN A 304 23.44 -10.30 29.11
N ALA A 305 23.36 -11.60 29.39
CA ALA A 305 23.20 -12.63 28.38
C ALA A 305 21.72 -12.91 28.09
N THR A 306 21.37 -13.08 26.81
CA THR A 306 20.04 -13.52 26.40
C THR A 306 20.12 -14.92 25.77
N VAL A 307 19.59 -15.90 26.49
CA VAL A 307 19.62 -17.33 26.14
C VAL A 307 18.27 -17.75 25.58
N SER A 308 18.29 -18.34 24.39
CA SER A 308 17.10 -18.90 23.75
C SER A 308 17.13 -20.42 23.89
N SER A 309 16.04 -20.99 24.41
CA SER A 309 15.82 -22.43 24.49
C SER A 309 14.46 -22.78 23.89
N CYS A 310 14.44 -23.06 22.60
CA CYS A 310 13.34 -23.76 21.94
C CYS A 310 13.77 -25.22 21.72
N GLU A 311 12.81 -26.10 21.48
CA GLU A 311 13.11 -27.31 20.73
C GLU A 311 13.68 -26.86 19.38
N GLN A 312 15.01 -26.88 19.23
CA GLN A 312 15.62 -26.37 18.02
C GLN A 312 15.12 -27.20 16.85
N ALA A 313 14.64 -26.50 15.84
CA ALA A 313 14.58 -26.94 14.45
C ALA A 313 15.97 -27.32 13.86
N ALA A 314 16.98 -27.61 14.69
CA ALA A 314 18.21 -28.28 14.28
C ALA A 314 17.92 -29.71 13.78
N ALA A 315 16.83 -30.31 14.27
CA ALA A 315 16.27 -31.50 13.67
C ALA A 315 15.68 -31.19 12.28
N ALA A 316 14.98 -30.07 12.09
CA ALA A 316 14.28 -29.77 10.83
C ALA A 316 15.21 -29.41 9.67
N THR A 317 16.29 -28.65 9.84
CA THR A 317 17.20 -28.35 8.72
C THR A 317 17.98 -29.60 8.29
N THR A 318 18.45 -30.40 9.25
CA THR A 318 19.16 -31.65 8.95
C THR A 318 18.21 -32.74 8.46
N LEU A 319 17.00 -32.90 9.01
CA LEU A 319 15.96 -33.82 8.51
C LEU A 319 15.34 -33.36 7.19
N TYR A 320 15.21 -32.06 6.93
CA TYR A 320 14.74 -31.55 5.64
C TYR A 320 15.78 -31.83 4.55
N GLN A 321 17.05 -31.50 4.80
CA GLN A 321 18.12 -31.80 3.84
C GLN A 321 18.30 -33.31 3.64
N SER A 322 18.31 -34.10 4.72
CA SER A 322 18.44 -35.56 4.60
C SER A 322 17.17 -36.26 4.10
N ALA A 323 15.96 -35.73 4.34
CA ALA A 323 14.72 -36.23 3.73
C ALA A 323 14.62 -35.88 2.24
N ARG A 324 15.19 -34.76 1.80
CA ARG A 324 15.28 -34.38 0.38
C ARG A 324 16.33 -35.18 -0.37
N GLU A 325 17.50 -35.41 0.23
CA GLU A 325 18.50 -36.34 -0.31
C GLU A 325 17.96 -37.78 -0.37
N ALA A 326 17.26 -38.24 0.67
CA ALA A 326 16.63 -39.56 0.70
C ALA A 326 15.42 -39.68 -0.26
N ALA A 327 14.75 -38.58 -0.59
CA ALA A 327 13.65 -38.52 -1.55
C ALA A 327 14.09 -38.11 -2.98
N GLY A 328 15.38 -37.81 -3.21
CA GLY A 328 15.89 -37.33 -4.48
C GLY A 328 15.32 -35.98 -4.95
N LEU A 329 14.85 -35.12 -4.03
CA LEU A 329 14.22 -33.83 -4.34
C LEU A 329 15.30 -32.71 -4.38
N PRO A 330 15.65 -32.16 -5.56
CA PRO A 330 16.68 -31.12 -5.68
C PRO A 330 16.18 -29.79 -5.12
N ASP A 331 17.09 -28.92 -4.63
CA ASP A 331 16.83 -27.48 -4.35
C ASP A 331 15.87 -26.87 -5.36
N GLU A 332 14.96 -26.00 -4.91
CA GLU A 332 14.04 -25.36 -5.86
C GLU A 332 14.84 -24.81 -7.05
N PRO A 333 14.40 -25.11 -8.27
CA PRO A 333 15.23 -24.88 -9.44
C PRO A 333 15.52 -23.39 -9.59
N GLU A 334 16.79 -23.00 -9.52
CA GLU A 334 17.18 -21.64 -9.87
C GLU A 334 16.88 -21.41 -11.35
N LEU A 335 16.24 -20.28 -11.68
CA LEU A 335 16.20 -19.83 -13.07
C LEU A 335 17.64 -19.52 -13.50
N SER A 336 18.15 -20.26 -14.48
CA SER A 336 19.36 -19.89 -15.20
C SER A 336 19.14 -18.59 -15.98
N LEU A 337 20.23 -17.97 -16.44
CA LEU A 337 20.15 -16.80 -17.31
C LEU A 337 19.26 -17.04 -18.54
N GLN A 338 19.40 -18.19 -19.19
CA GLN A 338 18.58 -18.55 -20.35
C GLN A 338 17.10 -18.68 -19.98
N GLN A 339 16.79 -19.29 -18.83
CA GLN A 339 15.40 -19.42 -18.41
C GLN A 339 14.79 -18.09 -17.98
N SER A 340 15.56 -17.17 -17.42
CA SER A 340 15.09 -15.82 -17.11
C SER A 340 14.82 -14.96 -18.35
N LEU A 341 15.30 -15.39 -19.52
CA LEU A 341 15.11 -14.75 -20.82
C LEU A 341 13.93 -15.34 -21.61
N ASP A 342 13.38 -16.46 -21.16
CA ASP A 342 12.18 -17.09 -21.73
C ASP A 342 10.97 -16.81 -20.83
N GLU A 343 10.05 -15.98 -21.31
CA GLU A 343 8.85 -15.56 -20.55
C GLU A 343 7.96 -16.76 -20.16
N GLU A 344 7.87 -17.80 -21.00
CA GLU A 344 7.08 -18.99 -20.66
C GLU A 344 7.72 -19.76 -19.51
N GLN A 345 9.05 -19.85 -19.49
CA GLN A 345 9.79 -20.47 -18.39
C GLN A 345 9.72 -19.65 -17.10
N VAL A 346 9.75 -18.32 -17.19
CA VAL A 346 9.53 -17.43 -16.04
C VAL A 346 8.13 -17.63 -15.45
N HIS A 347 7.10 -17.67 -16.30
CA HIS A 347 5.73 -17.92 -15.85
C HIS A 347 5.52 -19.34 -15.31
N ALA A 348 6.20 -20.35 -15.89
CA ALA A 348 6.18 -21.72 -15.37
C ALA A 348 6.86 -21.82 -14.01
N TYR A 349 7.98 -21.11 -13.82
CA TYR A 349 8.68 -21.02 -12.54
C TYR A 349 7.78 -20.35 -11.48
N ALA A 350 7.17 -19.21 -11.79
CA ALA A 350 6.26 -18.52 -10.86
C ALA A 350 5.10 -19.42 -10.42
N ALA A 351 4.53 -20.18 -11.37
CA ALA A 351 3.49 -21.16 -11.10
C ALA A 351 3.98 -22.31 -10.20
N ALA A 352 5.10 -22.94 -10.54
CA ALA A 352 5.65 -24.08 -9.82
C ALA A 352 6.12 -23.74 -8.38
N THR A 353 6.51 -22.49 -8.16
CA THR A 353 6.95 -21.98 -6.85
C THR A 353 5.86 -21.19 -6.12
N ASN A 354 4.62 -21.21 -6.62
CA ASN A 354 3.46 -20.55 -6.05
C ASN A 354 3.69 -19.04 -5.73
N ARG A 355 4.47 -18.36 -6.57
CA ARG A 355 4.80 -16.94 -6.41
C ARG A 355 3.65 -16.11 -6.97
N SER A 356 2.98 -15.34 -6.11
CA SER A 356 1.85 -14.49 -6.50
C SER A 356 1.81 -13.18 -5.69
N TYR A 357 1.10 -12.18 -6.21
CA TYR A 357 0.86 -10.92 -5.49
C TYR A 357 -0.57 -10.39 -5.72
N PRO A 358 -1.14 -9.68 -4.74
CA PRO A 358 -2.44 -9.05 -4.90
C PRO A 358 -2.35 -7.82 -5.78
N SER A 359 -3.18 -7.75 -6.82
CA SER A 359 -3.42 -6.47 -7.51
C SER A 359 -3.93 -5.42 -6.52
N SER A 360 -3.55 -4.16 -6.74
CA SER A 360 -4.11 -3.00 -6.05
C SER A 360 -5.61 -2.80 -6.36
N VAL A 361 -6.10 -3.40 -7.44
CA VAL A 361 -7.50 -3.36 -7.86
C VAL A 361 -8.32 -4.40 -7.11
N VAL A 362 -9.26 -3.91 -6.30
CA VAL A 362 -10.29 -4.73 -5.65
C VAL A 362 -11.66 -4.40 -6.26
N VAL A 363 -12.18 -5.31 -7.08
CA VAL A 363 -13.45 -5.15 -7.78
C VAL A 363 -14.61 -5.33 -6.78
N GLY A 364 -15.57 -4.39 -6.79
CA GLY A 364 -16.66 -4.36 -5.82
C GLY A 364 -16.52 -3.31 -4.74
N ARG A 365 -15.43 -2.53 -4.72
CA ARG A 365 -15.31 -1.34 -3.87
C ARG A 365 -15.73 -0.10 -4.67
N ASP A 366 -16.51 0.82 -4.08
CA ASP A 366 -16.66 2.22 -4.57
C ASP A 366 -15.41 3.06 -4.26
N VAL A 367 -14.26 2.41 -4.15
CA VAL A 367 -12.98 3.07 -3.99
C VAL A 367 -12.52 3.34 -5.41
N ALA A 368 -12.68 4.58 -5.85
CA ALA A 368 -11.67 5.14 -6.71
C ALA A 368 -10.37 4.96 -5.93
N VAL A 369 -9.63 3.91 -6.23
CA VAL A 369 -8.22 3.86 -5.89
C VAL A 369 -7.63 4.90 -6.84
N GLU A 370 -7.73 6.18 -6.46
CA GLU A 370 -6.68 7.13 -6.79
C GLU A 370 -5.48 6.68 -5.96
N HIS A 371 -4.87 5.57 -6.38
CA HIS A 371 -3.44 5.59 -6.42
C HIS A 371 -3.14 6.41 -7.66
N GLU A 372 -2.45 7.53 -7.48
CA GLU A 372 -1.78 8.23 -8.56
C GLU A 372 -1.16 7.15 -9.46
N PRO A 373 -1.60 6.99 -10.73
CA PRO A 373 -0.84 6.16 -11.65
C PRO A 373 0.52 6.81 -11.73
N GLY A 374 1.55 6.14 -11.19
CA GLY A 374 2.92 6.63 -11.00
C GLY A 374 3.13 8.02 -11.57
N GLY A 375 2.85 9.04 -10.73
CA GLY A 375 2.73 10.43 -11.16
C GLY A 375 3.87 10.84 -12.08
N ASP A 376 3.52 11.59 -13.11
CA ASP A 376 4.43 12.15 -14.09
C ASP A 376 5.59 12.89 -13.39
N GLY A 377 6.75 12.22 -13.32
CA GLY A 377 7.97 12.73 -12.68
C GLY A 377 8.26 12.09 -11.32
N VAL A 378 8.87 10.90 -11.33
CA VAL A 378 9.51 10.37 -10.13
C VAL A 378 10.76 11.22 -9.85
N ASP A 379 10.76 11.91 -8.71
CA ASP A 379 11.93 12.55 -8.14
C ASP A 379 12.99 11.45 -7.87
N PRO A 380 14.22 11.51 -8.42
CA PRO A 380 15.30 10.57 -8.10
C PRO A 380 15.71 10.60 -6.61
N ASN A 381 15.19 11.55 -5.81
CA ASN A 381 15.24 11.54 -4.36
C ASN A 381 14.08 10.79 -3.69
N PHE A 382 13.32 9.96 -4.44
CA PHE A 382 12.28 9.10 -3.90
C PHE A 382 12.82 8.41 -2.66
N LEU A 383 12.34 8.88 -1.51
CA LEU A 383 12.64 8.31 -0.21
C LEU A 383 12.14 6.89 -0.31
N LEU A 384 13.07 5.96 -0.54
CA LEU A 384 12.84 4.53 -0.50
C LEU A 384 12.02 4.28 0.77
N GLU A 385 10.70 4.13 0.63
CA GLU A 385 9.80 4.27 1.78
C GLU A 385 10.26 3.26 2.83
N ARG A 386 10.59 3.74 4.03
CA ARG A 386 11.10 2.90 5.12
C ARG A 386 10.23 1.67 5.30
N ASP A 387 8.91 1.87 5.20
CA ASP A 387 7.89 0.85 5.31
C ASP A 387 8.07 -0.26 4.24
N PHE A 388 8.45 0.07 3.00
CA PHE A 388 8.73 -0.95 1.97
C PHE A 388 10.00 -1.76 2.25
N VAL A 389 11.07 -1.12 2.75
CA VAL A 389 12.30 -1.83 3.13
C VAL A 389 12.07 -2.75 4.31
N GLU A 390 11.35 -2.27 5.32
CA GLU A 390 11.00 -3.05 6.50
C GLU A 390 10.06 -4.21 6.15
N GLU A 391 9.04 -3.95 5.33
CA GLU A 391 8.15 -4.98 4.77
C GLU A 391 8.94 -6.00 3.95
N CYS A 392 9.87 -5.55 3.11
CA CYS A 392 10.78 -6.43 2.39
C CYS A 392 11.60 -7.29 3.35
N ARG A 393 12.23 -6.70 4.37
CA ARG A 393 13.04 -7.46 5.34
C ARG A 393 12.19 -8.45 6.13
N ALA A 394 10.95 -8.11 6.46
CA ALA A 394 10.02 -9.02 7.11
C ALA A 394 9.65 -10.21 6.21
N ASN A 395 9.39 -9.96 4.93
CA ASN A 395 9.01 -10.99 3.96
C ASN A 395 10.20 -11.83 3.46
N ALA A 396 11.36 -11.22 3.25
CA ALA A 396 12.58 -11.86 2.77
C ALA A 396 13.33 -12.65 3.86
N ASN A 397 13.02 -12.43 5.14
CA ASN A 397 13.50 -13.25 6.28
C ASN A 397 12.65 -14.53 6.50
N ASP A 398 11.69 -14.84 5.64
CA ASP A 398 11.01 -16.14 5.65
C ASP A 398 11.92 -17.27 5.17
N LEU A 399 12.78 -17.76 6.07
CA LEU A 399 13.69 -18.88 5.83
C LEU A 399 12.98 -20.25 5.68
N SER A 400 11.64 -20.30 5.72
CA SER A 400 10.90 -21.50 5.30
C SER A 400 10.99 -21.72 3.78
N HIS A 401 11.42 -20.71 3.02
CA HIS A 401 11.68 -20.78 1.60
C HIS A 401 13.13 -20.31 1.28
N PRO A 402 14.11 -21.23 1.20
CA PRO A 402 15.54 -20.88 1.04
C PRO A 402 15.88 -20.05 -0.21
N VAL A 403 14.94 -19.97 -1.15
CA VAL A 403 15.07 -19.37 -2.48
C VAL A 403 14.48 -17.94 -2.57
N ALA A 404 13.65 -17.53 -1.60
CA ALA A 404 13.05 -16.19 -1.58
C ALA A 404 14.08 -15.06 -1.44
N SER A 405 15.23 -15.32 -0.82
CA SER A 405 16.35 -14.37 -0.71
C SER A 405 17.14 -14.19 -2.02
N LYS A 406 17.20 -15.23 -2.89
CA LYS A 406 17.99 -15.20 -4.13
C LYS A 406 17.23 -14.59 -5.31
N HIS A 407 15.97 -14.98 -5.50
CA HIS A 407 15.10 -14.43 -6.57
C HIS A 407 14.20 -13.29 -6.09
N GLY A 408 14.31 -12.93 -4.81
CA GLY A 408 13.57 -11.87 -4.15
C GLY A 408 12.08 -12.14 -3.98
N TRP A 409 11.43 -11.27 -3.23
CA TRP A 409 10.01 -11.10 -3.04
C TRP A 409 9.52 -10.00 -3.99
N VAL A 410 8.43 -10.26 -4.71
CA VAL A 410 7.75 -9.26 -5.55
C VAL A 410 6.52 -8.81 -4.78
N LYS A 411 6.48 -7.54 -4.39
CA LYS A 411 5.32 -6.94 -3.73
C LYS A 411 4.21 -6.71 -4.75
N ASN A 412 4.59 -6.22 -5.92
CA ASN A 412 3.76 -6.09 -7.11
C ASN A 412 4.67 -6.01 -8.34
N HIS A 413 4.08 -5.98 -9.54
CA HIS A 413 4.85 -5.92 -10.79
C HIS A 413 5.89 -4.78 -10.87
N PHE A 414 5.81 -3.73 -10.05
CA PHE A 414 6.74 -2.60 -10.09
C PHE A 414 7.72 -2.56 -8.93
N GLU A 415 7.49 -3.36 -7.88
CA GLU A 415 8.26 -3.34 -6.64
C GLU A 415 8.75 -4.75 -6.29
N TRP A 416 10.06 -4.91 -6.27
CA TRP A 416 10.75 -6.15 -5.96
C TRP A 416 11.81 -5.93 -4.89
N CYS A 417 12.11 -6.95 -4.10
CA CYS A 417 13.18 -6.86 -3.13
C CYS A 417 13.81 -8.21 -2.80
N ALA A 418 15.10 -8.23 -2.46
CA ALA A 418 15.81 -9.42 -2.01
C ALA A 418 16.74 -9.08 -0.83
N VAL A 419 16.74 -9.93 0.19
CA VAL A 419 17.64 -9.80 1.34
C VAL A 419 18.55 -11.00 1.43
N GLY A 420 19.85 -10.77 1.56
CA GLY A 420 20.84 -11.84 1.66
C GLY A 420 22.02 -11.45 2.53
N LYS A 421 22.87 -12.44 2.84
CA LYS A 421 24.14 -12.22 3.53
C LYS A 421 25.26 -12.11 2.50
N VAL A 422 26.01 -11.02 2.54
CA VAL A 422 27.20 -10.81 1.71
C VAL A 422 28.47 -11.05 2.54
N SER A 423 29.43 -11.74 1.95
CA SER A 423 30.77 -11.90 2.53
C SER A 423 31.66 -10.74 2.12
N ILE A 424 32.33 -10.12 3.08
CA ILE A 424 33.32 -9.07 2.83
C ILE A 424 34.68 -9.76 2.76
N LEU A 425 35.30 -9.70 1.59
CA LEU A 425 36.59 -10.33 1.30
C LEU A 425 37.71 -9.29 1.35
N ASN A 426 38.89 -9.66 1.85
CA ASN A 426 40.10 -8.84 1.70
C ASN A 426 40.72 -8.98 0.30
N GLY A 427 41.79 -8.21 0.02
CA GLY A 427 42.48 -8.29 -1.28
C GLY A 427 43.09 -9.66 -1.66
N PHE A 428 43.04 -10.65 -0.76
CA PHE A 428 43.45 -12.04 -1.00
C PHE A 428 42.26 -13.01 -1.15
N GLY A 429 41.02 -12.51 -1.14
CA GLY A 429 39.81 -13.32 -1.28
C GLY A 429 39.40 -14.07 0.00
N GLN A 430 39.97 -13.72 1.16
CA GLN A 430 39.59 -14.29 2.44
C GLN A 430 38.45 -13.48 3.05
N THR A 431 37.42 -14.16 3.58
CA THR A 431 36.34 -13.50 4.31
C THR A 431 36.86 -12.88 5.60
N VAL A 432 36.71 -11.57 5.74
CA VAL A 432 37.11 -10.80 6.93
C VAL A 432 35.90 -10.32 7.74
N ALA A 433 34.74 -10.19 7.11
CA ALA A 433 33.49 -9.85 7.77
C ALA A 433 32.30 -10.32 6.92
N SER A 434 31.10 -10.11 7.43
CA SER A 434 29.89 -10.30 6.65
C SER A 434 28.84 -9.27 6.98
N ALA A 435 27.98 -8.94 6.03
CA ALA A 435 26.92 -7.97 6.22
C ALA A 435 25.61 -8.47 5.64
N ARG A 436 24.50 -7.85 6.04
CA ARG A 436 23.21 -8.04 5.39
C ARG A 436 23.11 -7.05 4.23
N LEU A 437 22.77 -7.56 3.05
CA LEU A 437 22.47 -6.79 1.86
C LEU A 437 20.96 -6.86 1.59
N THR A 438 20.32 -5.70 1.53
CA THR A 438 18.97 -5.53 0.99
C THR A 438 19.10 -4.92 -0.41
N ARG A 439 18.48 -5.55 -1.41
CA ARG A 439 18.36 -5.03 -2.77
C ARG A 439 16.90 -4.73 -3.04
N VAL A 440 16.61 -3.56 -3.56
CA VAL A 440 15.25 -3.12 -3.92
C VAL A 440 15.23 -2.78 -5.40
N GLY A 441 14.33 -3.41 -6.15
CA GLY A 441 14.04 -3.10 -7.54
C GLY A 441 12.76 -2.29 -7.63
N TYR A 442 12.80 -1.19 -8.36
CA TYR A 442 11.65 -0.32 -8.60
C TYR A 442 11.52 -0.03 -10.09
N SER A 443 10.30 -0.08 -10.62
CA SER A 443 9.97 0.33 -11.99
C SER A 443 8.64 1.08 -12.02
N THR A 444 8.20 1.51 -13.21
CA THR A 444 6.89 2.13 -13.37
C THR A 444 6.16 1.58 -14.59
N ASN A 445 4.86 1.88 -14.67
CA ASN A 445 4.08 1.62 -15.88
C ASN A 445 4.23 2.72 -16.94
N THR A 446 5.00 3.78 -16.67
CA THR A 446 5.12 4.99 -17.49
C THR A 446 6.46 5.13 -18.21
N THR A 447 7.48 4.38 -17.79
CA THR A 447 8.84 4.49 -18.33
C THR A 447 9.51 3.13 -18.43
N ALA A 448 10.44 2.96 -19.37
CA ALA A 448 11.30 1.78 -19.47
C ALA A 448 12.50 1.80 -18.50
N PHE A 449 12.45 2.63 -17.44
CA PHE A 449 13.50 2.70 -16.42
C PHE A 449 13.25 1.72 -15.28
N VAL A 450 14.34 1.14 -14.79
CA VAL A 450 14.36 0.33 -13.57
C VAL A 450 15.47 0.82 -12.67
N TRP A 451 15.17 1.00 -11.39
CA TRP A 451 16.14 1.40 -10.38
C TRP A 451 16.42 0.24 -9.43
N MET A 452 17.71 -0.08 -9.26
CA MET A 452 18.18 -1.07 -8.31
C MET A 452 18.88 -0.35 -7.16
N TYR A 453 18.25 -0.34 -6.00
CA TYR A 453 18.75 0.26 -4.77
C TYR A 453 19.42 -0.77 -3.88
N TYR A 454 20.45 -0.35 -3.16
CA TYR A 454 21.29 -1.19 -2.31
C TYR A 454 21.38 -0.63 -0.90
N LEU A 455 21.17 -1.48 0.09
CA LEU A 455 21.34 -1.15 1.50
C LEU A 455 22.16 -2.24 2.18
N VAL A 456 23.24 -1.84 2.83
CA VAL A 456 24.07 -2.74 3.63
C VAL A 456 24.00 -2.34 5.09
N ASP A 457 23.68 -3.30 5.96
CA ASP A 457 23.69 -3.12 7.41
C ASP A 457 24.07 -4.44 8.12
N GLN A 458 24.00 -4.47 9.46
CA GLN A 458 24.34 -5.65 10.27
C GLN A 458 25.72 -6.24 9.91
N VAL A 459 26.73 -5.38 9.78
CA VAL A 459 28.11 -5.82 9.60
C VAL A 459 28.52 -6.57 10.86
N THR A 460 28.89 -7.84 10.70
CA THR A 460 29.28 -8.75 11.77
C THR A 460 30.73 -9.14 11.57
N ASP A 461 31.48 -9.10 12.67
CA ASP A 461 32.90 -9.43 12.84
C ASP A 461 33.89 -8.25 12.69
N GLU A 462 33.95 -7.38 13.70
CA GLU A 462 34.88 -6.25 13.77
C GLU A 462 36.34 -6.66 14.10
N SER A 463 36.57 -7.94 14.43
CA SER A 463 37.81 -8.41 15.06
C SER A 463 39.02 -8.51 14.11
N VAL A 464 38.84 -8.27 12.80
CA VAL A 464 39.85 -8.48 11.76
C VAL A 464 40.16 -7.20 10.95
N PHE A 465 39.46 -6.08 11.17
CA PHE A 465 39.76 -4.85 10.45
C PHE A 465 40.99 -4.15 11.05
N SER A 466 42.02 -3.87 10.23
CA SER A 466 43.06 -2.90 10.60
C SER A 466 42.52 -1.46 10.59
N ASP A 467 41.60 -1.16 9.65
CA ASP A 467 40.76 0.04 9.58
C ASP A 467 39.52 -0.26 8.70
N PRO A 468 38.27 -0.21 9.21
CA PRO A 468 37.06 -0.43 8.41
C PRO A 468 36.89 0.56 7.25
N GLY A 469 37.53 1.73 7.30
CA GLY A 469 37.52 2.72 6.22
C GLY A 469 38.28 2.28 4.96
N ASP A 470 39.18 1.31 5.09
CA ASP A 470 39.93 0.76 3.97
C ASP A 470 39.11 -0.20 3.11
N TYR A 471 37.93 -0.64 3.57
CA TYR A 471 37.10 -1.60 2.85
C TYR A 471 35.90 -0.91 2.21
N SER A 472 35.62 -1.25 0.96
CA SER A 472 34.43 -0.79 0.25
C SER A 472 33.63 -1.93 -0.36
N ILE A 473 32.34 -1.66 -0.57
CA ILE A 473 31.43 -2.51 -1.34
C ILE A 473 31.03 -1.74 -2.59
N THR A 474 31.26 -2.32 -3.75
CA THR A 474 30.82 -1.80 -5.05
C THR A 474 29.78 -2.73 -5.65
N PHE A 475 28.71 -2.16 -6.17
CA PHE A 475 27.65 -2.90 -6.87
C PHE A 475 27.71 -2.62 -8.36
N ALA A 476 27.57 -3.66 -9.17
CA ALA A 476 27.38 -3.56 -10.60
C ALA A 476 26.17 -4.39 -11.00
N THR A 477 25.17 -3.76 -11.60
CA THR A 477 23.94 -4.36 -12.04
C THR A 477 24.05 -4.58 -13.53
N GLU A 478 24.19 -5.84 -13.93
CA GLU A 478 24.11 -6.21 -15.34
C GLU A 478 22.65 -6.47 -15.71
N CYS A 479 22.29 -6.06 -16.92
CA CYS A 479 21.09 -6.54 -17.57
C CYS A 479 21.41 -7.14 -18.94
N GLY A 480 20.77 -8.25 -19.26
CA GLY A 480 20.90 -8.89 -20.56
C GLY A 480 19.55 -9.31 -21.12
N GLU A 481 19.54 -9.76 -22.37
CA GLU A 481 18.32 -10.05 -23.14
C GLU A 481 18.49 -11.33 -23.98
N ASP A 482 17.37 -11.90 -24.42
CA ASP A 482 17.35 -13.14 -25.21
C ASP A 482 17.95 -12.97 -26.62
N THR A 483 17.83 -11.77 -27.20
CA THR A 483 18.21 -11.51 -28.61
C THR A 483 19.55 -10.83 -28.82
N GLY A 484 20.25 -10.40 -27.77
CA GLY A 484 21.56 -9.73 -27.85
C GLY A 484 21.59 -8.44 -28.70
N THR A 485 20.47 -7.72 -28.80
CA THR A 485 20.26 -6.49 -29.57
C THR A 485 20.87 -5.21 -28.96
N GLY A 486 21.30 -5.25 -27.70
CA GLY A 486 21.84 -4.13 -26.91
C GLY A 486 20.78 -3.16 -26.38
N ASP A 487 19.55 -3.65 -26.15
CA ASP A 487 18.39 -2.79 -25.87
C ASP A 487 18.23 -2.48 -24.38
N CYS A 488 18.69 -3.36 -23.49
CA CYS A 488 18.88 -3.02 -22.08
C CYS A 488 20.26 -2.44 -21.84
N ARG A 489 20.31 -1.23 -21.28
CA ARG A 489 21.54 -0.47 -21.05
C ARG A 489 21.66 -0.08 -19.60
N GLU A 490 22.84 -0.33 -19.04
CA GLU A 490 23.25 0.22 -17.76
C GLU A 490 23.46 1.74 -17.89
N ASP A 491 23.15 2.49 -16.84
CA ASP A 491 23.47 3.92 -16.79
C ASP A 491 24.99 4.16 -16.92
N THR A 492 25.36 5.30 -17.49
CA THR A 492 26.73 5.80 -17.63
C THR A 492 27.34 6.34 -16.32
N GLN A 493 26.55 6.40 -15.24
CA GLN A 493 27.01 6.79 -13.91
C GLN A 493 28.11 5.85 -13.40
N PRO A 494 29.07 6.34 -12.59
CA PRO A 494 30.02 5.48 -11.89
C PRO A 494 29.31 4.40 -11.08
N LEU A 495 29.90 3.20 -11.01
CA LEU A 495 29.34 2.12 -10.23
C LEU A 495 29.10 2.55 -8.77
N PRO A 496 27.91 2.31 -8.21
CA PRO A 496 27.63 2.64 -6.83
C PRO A 496 28.63 1.94 -5.90
N TYR A 497 29.38 2.73 -5.13
CA TYR A 497 30.32 2.22 -4.13
C TYR A 497 30.23 3.03 -2.85
N GLU A 498 30.51 2.39 -1.73
CA GLU A 498 30.52 3.03 -0.42
C GLU A 498 31.42 2.25 0.56
N SER A 499 32.08 2.95 1.48
CA SER A 499 32.96 2.32 2.48
C SER A 499 32.16 1.60 3.57
N LEU A 500 32.74 0.60 4.23
CA LEU A 500 32.07 -0.06 5.35
C LEU A 500 31.79 0.90 6.50
N THR A 501 32.69 1.85 6.77
CA THR A 501 32.47 2.92 7.75
C THR A 501 31.25 3.76 7.41
N ALA A 502 31.07 4.12 6.15
CA ALA A 502 29.91 4.89 5.71
C ALA A 502 28.62 4.05 5.73
N TRP A 503 28.67 2.76 5.42
CA TRP A 503 27.53 1.85 5.61
C TRP A 503 27.16 1.67 7.09
N ALA A 504 28.14 1.50 7.98
CA ALA A 504 27.92 1.38 9.42
C ALA A 504 27.36 2.68 10.03
N ALA A 505 27.74 3.84 9.49
CA ALA A 505 27.18 5.14 9.87
C ALA A 505 25.75 5.36 9.37
N ARG A 506 25.25 4.55 8.42
CA ARG A 506 23.83 4.53 8.01
C ARG A 506 23.02 3.68 9.00
N SER A 507 22.92 4.16 10.25
CA SER A 507 22.02 3.58 11.25
C SER A 507 20.56 3.92 10.90
N ASP A 508 19.79 2.93 10.48
CA ASP A 508 18.33 2.96 10.25
C ASP A 508 17.81 4.08 9.33
N VAL A 509 17.62 3.78 8.04
CA VAL A 509 16.65 4.31 7.02
C VAL A 509 16.25 5.81 7.00
N ASP A 510 16.88 6.66 7.80
CA ASP A 510 16.61 8.08 8.04
C ASP A 510 17.89 8.90 7.88
N ALA A 511 18.81 8.39 7.05
CA ALA A 511 19.98 9.16 6.66
C ALA A 511 19.57 10.15 5.57
N THR A 512 19.86 11.42 5.81
CA THR A 512 19.86 12.55 4.87
C THR A 512 20.78 12.36 3.64
N LEU A 513 21.23 11.13 3.39
CA LEU A 513 22.13 10.74 2.31
C LEU A 513 21.32 10.05 1.21
N PRO A 514 21.56 10.38 -0.07
CA PRO A 514 20.87 9.76 -1.18
C PRO A 514 21.07 8.24 -1.16
N PRO A 515 20.06 7.47 -1.63
CA PRO A 515 20.17 6.03 -1.68
C PRO A 515 21.25 5.63 -2.70
N VAL A 516 21.96 4.54 -2.42
CA VAL A 516 22.94 3.98 -3.35
C VAL A 516 22.18 3.14 -4.37
N TYR A 517 22.18 3.55 -5.63
CA TYR A 517 21.42 2.87 -6.67
C TYR A 517 22.16 2.79 -8.00
N GLN A 518 21.67 1.92 -8.89
CA GLN A 518 22.00 1.94 -10.30
C GLN A 518 20.71 1.93 -11.11
N GLN A 519 20.65 2.77 -12.14
CA GLN A 519 19.54 2.80 -13.08
C GLN A 519 19.86 1.91 -14.30
N LEU A 520 18.84 1.24 -14.79
CA LEU A 520 18.82 0.51 -16.05
C LEU A 520 17.77 1.14 -16.96
N ASN A 521 18.04 1.15 -18.27
CA ASN A 521 17.12 1.65 -19.27
C ASN A 521 16.91 0.62 -20.38
N SER A 522 15.65 0.28 -20.70
CA SER A 522 15.29 -0.60 -21.81
C SER A 522 14.52 0.12 -22.95
N SER A 523 14.75 1.43 -23.14
CA SER A 523 14.02 2.27 -24.09
C SER A 523 14.18 1.89 -25.58
N ASN A 524 15.12 1.01 -25.93
CA ASN A 524 15.28 0.56 -27.32
C ASN A 524 14.45 -0.69 -27.65
N ALA A 525 13.87 -1.36 -26.66
CA ALA A 525 12.91 -2.45 -26.87
C ALA A 525 11.60 -1.98 -27.56
N THR A 526 11.36 -0.67 -27.63
CA THR A 526 10.03 -0.07 -27.80
C THR A 526 9.87 0.84 -29.03
N SER A 527 10.80 0.83 -29.99
CA SER A 527 10.77 1.73 -31.17
C SER A 527 9.56 1.58 -32.13
N ASN A 528 8.65 0.64 -31.88
CA ASN A 528 7.37 0.54 -32.57
C ASN A 528 6.29 -0.04 -31.63
N PRO A 529 5.30 0.77 -31.16
CA PRO A 529 4.19 0.29 -30.34
C PRO A 529 3.22 -0.54 -31.20
N SER A 530 3.63 -1.75 -31.53
CA SER A 530 2.74 -2.80 -32.01
C SER A 530 1.87 -3.31 -30.84
N ALA A 531 0.95 -4.22 -31.12
CA ALA A 531 -0.14 -4.63 -30.22
C ALA A 531 0.26 -5.32 -28.90
N ASP A 532 1.54 -5.28 -28.49
CA ASP A 532 2.16 -5.63 -27.20
C ASP A 532 3.63 -6.04 -27.49
N ALA A 533 4.49 -5.08 -27.83
CA ALA A 533 5.91 -5.37 -28.04
C ALA A 533 6.58 -5.61 -26.70
N ARG A 534 7.08 -6.83 -26.45
CA ARG A 534 7.69 -7.20 -25.16
C ARG A 534 9.08 -7.77 -25.33
N ARG A 535 9.93 -7.52 -24.33
CA ARG A 535 11.28 -8.06 -24.20
C ARG A 535 11.46 -8.60 -22.79
N GLN A 536 11.95 -9.83 -22.72
CA GLN A 536 12.35 -10.44 -21.47
C GLN A 536 13.84 -10.15 -21.23
N HIS A 537 14.14 -9.71 -20.02
CA HIS A 537 15.46 -9.40 -19.52
C HIS A 537 15.74 -10.18 -18.24
N PHE A 538 17.02 -10.26 -17.90
CA PHE A 538 17.45 -10.60 -16.54
C PHE A 538 18.20 -9.42 -15.94
N ILE A 539 18.15 -9.33 -14.62
CA ILE A 539 18.98 -8.46 -13.81
C ILE A 539 19.87 -9.34 -12.93
N ARG A 540 21.16 -9.04 -12.86
CA ARG A 540 22.07 -9.62 -11.87
C ARG A 540 22.93 -8.54 -11.25
N THR A 541 23.07 -8.58 -9.93
CA THR A 541 24.00 -7.71 -9.20
C THR A 541 25.32 -8.45 -8.97
N THR A 542 26.42 -7.96 -9.50
CA THR A 542 27.77 -8.33 -9.07
C THR A 542 28.19 -7.46 -7.90
N ILE A 543 28.69 -8.08 -6.83
CA ILE A 543 29.23 -7.38 -5.68
C ILE A 543 30.75 -7.48 -5.72
N SER A 544 31.44 -6.38 -5.47
CA SER A 544 32.89 -6.40 -5.28
C SER A 544 33.24 -5.87 -3.89
N THR A 545 34.07 -6.62 -3.16
CA THR A 545 34.52 -6.25 -1.81
C THR A 545 36.04 -6.34 -1.72
N GLY A 546 36.70 -5.44 -1.00
CA GLY A 546 38.14 -5.49 -0.81
C GLY A 546 38.71 -4.23 -0.17
N ASP A 547 39.99 -4.30 0.19
CA ASP A 547 40.78 -3.13 0.55
C ASP A 547 40.78 -2.14 -0.64
N THR A 548 40.77 -0.84 -0.36
CA THR A 548 40.74 0.22 -1.38
C THR A 548 41.83 -0.01 -2.43
N GLY A 549 41.41 -0.30 -3.67
CA GLY A 549 42.29 -0.59 -4.81
C GLY A 549 42.54 -2.08 -5.10
N ARG A 550 42.02 -3.02 -4.32
CA ARG A 550 42.07 -4.48 -4.57
C ARG A 550 40.72 -5.19 -4.37
N PRO A 551 39.69 -4.86 -5.18
CA PRO A 551 38.38 -5.50 -5.08
C PRO A 551 38.39 -6.95 -5.56
N VAL A 552 37.67 -7.82 -4.85
CA VAL A 552 37.36 -9.20 -5.23
C VAL A 552 35.89 -9.30 -5.63
N LYS A 553 35.61 -9.84 -6.82
CA LYS A 553 34.25 -9.98 -7.36
C LYS A 553 33.55 -11.23 -6.84
N ASP A 554 32.33 -11.08 -6.36
CA ASP A 554 31.37 -12.14 -6.08
C ASP A 554 30.13 -11.97 -6.97
N THR A 555 29.97 -12.90 -7.91
CA THR A 555 28.85 -12.95 -8.85
C THR A 555 27.81 -14.01 -8.49
N LYS A 556 28.07 -14.85 -7.48
CA LYS A 556 27.25 -16.04 -7.18
C LYS A 556 26.22 -15.82 -6.08
N SER A 557 26.43 -14.85 -5.19
CA SER A 557 25.59 -14.65 -3.99
C SER A 557 24.25 -13.96 -4.22
N THR A 558 24.01 -13.43 -5.42
CA THR A 558 22.91 -12.47 -5.68
C THR A 558 21.78 -13.02 -6.57
N GLY A 559 21.94 -14.17 -7.21
CA GLY A 559 20.91 -14.73 -8.09
C GLY A 559 20.59 -13.87 -9.32
N VAL A 560 19.58 -14.30 -10.10
CA VAL A 560 19.07 -13.57 -11.27
C VAL A 560 17.59 -13.22 -11.05
N THR A 561 17.22 -12.02 -11.47
CA THR A 561 15.85 -11.50 -11.37
C THR A 561 15.30 -11.29 -12.77
N PRO A 562 14.26 -12.03 -13.18
CA PRO A 562 13.57 -11.79 -14.44
C PRO A 562 12.86 -10.44 -14.43
N LEU A 563 12.93 -9.74 -15.55
CA LEU A 563 12.26 -8.45 -15.78
C LEU A 563 11.69 -8.47 -17.20
N ARG A 564 10.42 -8.13 -17.36
CA ARG A 564 9.85 -7.85 -18.68
C ARG A 564 9.79 -6.34 -18.89
N CYS A 565 10.29 -5.83 -20.00
CA CYS A 565 10.01 -4.48 -20.46
C CYS A 565 9.19 -4.55 -21.74
N ASP A 566 8.18 -3.70 -21.86
CA ASP A 566 7.25 -3.79 -22.97
C ASP A 566 6.69 -2.42 -23.36
N SER A 567 6.17 -2.33 -24.58
CA SER A 567 5.32 -1.25 -25.04
C SER A 567 3.99 -1.75 -25.57
N SER A 568 2.92 -1.02 -25.23
CA SER A 568 1.57 -1.38 -25.63
C SER A 568 0.79 -0.14 -26.05
N ASN A 569 0.15 -0.24 -27.22
CA ASN A 569 -0.78 0.78 -27.69
C ASN A 569 -2.15 0.74 -26.99
N GLU A 570 -2.37 -0.23 -26.09
CA GLU A 570 -3.60 -0.29 -25.29
C GLU A 570 -3.66 0.80 -24.23
N PHE A 571 -2.50 1.22 -23.76
CA PHE A 571 -2.35 2.20 -22.69
C PHE A 571 -1.75 3.48 -23.31
N PRO A 572 -2.54 4.29 -24.04
CA PRO A 572 -2.03 5.44 -24.80
C PRO A 572 -1.37 6.51 -23.91
N THR A 573 -1.64 6.50 -22.60
CA THR A 573 -0.97 7.35 -21.59
C THR A 573 0.33 6.73 -21.06
N TYR A 574 0.48 5.40 -21.15
CA TYR A 574 1.49 4.59 -20.47
C TYR A 574 2.12 3.59 -21.44
N THR A 575 2.63 4.12 -22.55
CA THR A 575 2.97 3.33 -23.73
C THR A 575 4.12 2.38 -23.51
N GLU A 576 4.97 2.59 -22.51
CA GLU A 576 6.09 1.71 -22.15
C GLU A 576 6.22 1.54 -20.64
N GLY A 577 6.78 0.40 -20.21
CA GLY A 577 6.94 0.07 -18.80
C GLY A 577 7.77 -1.20 -18.61
N CYS A 578 8.26 -1.42 -17.39
CA CYS A 578 8.94 -2.66 -17.02
C CYS A 578 8.27 -3.28 -15.78
N VAL A 579 8.16 -4.60 -15.76
CA VAL A 579 7.55 -5.38 -14.68
C VAL A 579 8.42 -6.55 -14.23
N PHE A 580 8.47 -6.79 -12.92
CA PHE A 580 9.02 -8.00 -12.32
C PHE A 580 8.00 -9.14 -12.48
N ASN A 581 8.16 -9.93 -13.54
CA ASN A 581 7.15 -10.91 -13.98
C ASN A 581 7.36 -12.34 -13.44
N ASN A 582 8.24 -12.55 -12.46
CA ASN A 582 8.42 -13.85 -11.81
C ASN A 582 7.38 -14.11 -10.70
N VAL A 583 6.13 -13.70 -10.96
CA VAL A 583 4.94 -13.85 -10.12
C VAL A 583 3.70 -14.00 -10.99
N VAL A 584 2.67 -14.61 -10.43
CA VAL A 584 1.31 -14.61 -11.00
C VAL A 584 0.46 -13.56 -10.28
N PRO A 585 0.02 -12.49 -10.95
CA PRO A 585 -0.91 -11.52 -10.37
C PRO A 585 -2.29 -12.14 -10.13
N PHE A 586 -2.99 -11.68 -9.11
CA PHE A 586 -4.40 -12.04 -8.93
C PHE A 586 -5.30 -10.83 -8.69
N LEU A 587 -6.46 -10.86 -9.35
CA LEU A 587 -7.54 -9.88 -9.22
C LEU A 587 -8.47 -10.27 -8.08
N THR A 588 -8.80 -9.34 -7.19
CA THR A 588 -9.69 -9.62 -6.06
C THR A 588 -11.10 -9.09 -6.32
N TYR A 589 -12.13 -9.90 -6.05
CA TYR A 589 -13.53 -9.49 -5.98
C TYR A 589 -14.06 -9.61 -4.54
N SER A 590 -14.82 -8.61 -4.10
CA SER A 590 -15.52 -8.65 -2.81
C SER A 590 -17.00 -8.97 -2.99
N ILE A 591 -17.53 -9.93 -2.23
CA ILE A 591 -18.98 -10.21 -2.20
C ILE A 591 -19.77 -9.19 -1.38
N ASP A 592 -19.11 -8.48 -0.46
CA ASP A 592 -19.72 -7.39 0.34
C ASP A 592 -19.73 -6.05 -0.43
N GLY A 593 -19.46 -6.11 -1.73
CA GLY A 593 -19.25 -4.97 -2.60
C GLY A 593 -20.42 -4.60 -3.50
N ASN A 594 -20.21 -3.55 -4.29
CA ASN A 594 -21.15 -3.04 -5.28
C ASN A 594 -21.23 -3.88 -6.58
N VAL A 595 -20.58 -5.05 -6.60
CA VAL A 595 -20.62 -6.07 -7.68
C VAL A 595 -20.91 -7.47 -7.12
N ARG A 596 -21.60 -7.53 -5.98
CA ARG A 596 -21.84 -8.76 -5.22
C ARG A 596 -22.29 -9.94 -6.07
N SER A 597 -23.26 -9.72 -6.97
CA SER A 597 -23.83 -10.79 -7.79
C SER A 597 -22.81 -11.42 -8.75
N VAL A 598 -21.86 -10.61 -9.25
CA VAL A 598 -20.74 -11.07 -10.08
C VAL A 598 -19.73 -11.83 -9.23
N ALA A 599 -19.37 -11.32 -8.05
CA ALA A 599 -18.45 -12.01 -7.14
C ALA A 599 -19.01 -13.37 -6.69
N GLU A 600 -20.31 -13.45 -6.41
CA GLU A 600 -21.01 -14.70 -6.09
C GLU A 600 -21.04 -15.66 -7.29
N HIS A 601 -21.25 -15.16 -8.51
CA HIS A 601 -21.17 -15.97 -9.74
C HIS A 601 -19.78 -16.58 -9.95
N ILE A 602 -18.72 -15.78 -9.81
CA ILE A 602 -17.34 -16.28 -9.93
C ILE A 602 -17.05 -17.29 -8.81
N ARG A 603 -17.48 -17.02 -7.57
CA ARG A 603 -17.31 -17.97 -6.45
C ARG A 603 -17.99 -19.31 -6.74
N ASP A 604 -19.21 -19.29 -7.28
CA ASP A 604 -19.92 -20.52 -7.66
C ASP A 604 -19.18 -21.25 -8.77
N ALA A 605 -18.69 -20.53 -9.78
CA ALA A 605 -17.90 -21.11 -10.87
C ALA A 605 -16.61 -21.78 -10.36
N GLN A 606 -15.94 -21.19 -9.37
CA GLN A 606 -14.69 -21.71 -8.80
C GLN A 606 -14.91 -22.87 -7.80
N THR A 607 -15.95 -22.79 -6.96
CA THR A 607 -16.13 -23.71 -5.82
C THR A 607 -17.17 -24.79 -6.06
N ARG A 608 -18.14 -24.54 -6.96
CA ARG A 608 -19.26 -25.43 -7.27
C ARG A 608 -19.55 -25.41 -8.79
N PRO A 609 -18.57 -25.68 -9.66
CA PRO A 609 -18.75 -25.59 -11.10
C PRO A 609 -19.92 -26.46 -11.61
N GLU A 610 -20.23 -27.58 -10.96
CA GLU A 610 -21.28 -28.52 -11.32
C GLU A 610 -22.70 -27.94 -11.26
N ILE A 611 -22.94 -26.89 -10.46
CA ILE A 611 -24.25 -26.23 -10.37
C ILE A 611 -24.41 -25.06 -11.32
N THR A 612 -23.33 -24.68 -12.01
CA THR A 612 -23.32 -23.52 -12.92
C THR A 612 -23.69 -23.90 -14.35
N ASP A 613 -24.29 -22.98 -15.09
CA ASP A 613 -24.67 -23.20 -16.47
C ASP A 613 -23.51 -22.88 -17.44
N PRO A 614 -23.31 -23.65 -18.52
CA PRO A 614 -24.03 -24.88 -18.85
C PRO A 614 -23.67 -26.03 -17.91
N ARG A 615 -24.66 -26.84 -17.54
CA ARG A 615 -24.43 -28.00 -16.66
C ARG A 615 -23.75 -29.12 -17.43
N VAL A 616 -22.46 -29.33 -17.13
CA VAL A 616 -21.61 -30.34 -17.76
C VAL A 616 -21.07 -31.27 -16.67
N ALA A 617 -21.07 -32.57 -16.92
CA ALA A 617 -20.52 -33.54 -15.97
C ALA A 617 -18.99 -33.40 -15.87
N GLY A 618 -18.45 -33.38 -14.65
CA GLY A 618 -17.00 -33.26 -14.42
C GLY A 618 -16.42 -31.88 -14.74
N LYS A 619 -17.27 -30.84 -14.77
CA LYS A 619 -16.90 -29.47 -15.11
C LYS A 619 -15.85 -28.91 -14.16
N THR A 620 -14.75 -28.40 -14.71
CA THR A 620 -13.65 -27.76 -13.97
C THR A 620 -13.31 -26.42 -14.60
N ILE A 621 -13.49 -25.32 -13.87
CA ILE A 621 -13.27 -23.97 -14.40
C ILE A 621 -11.92 -23.42 -13.90
N PRO A 622 -11.03 -22.94 -14.79
CA PRO A 622 -9.71 -22.42 -14.40
C PRO A 622 -9.79 -21.03 -13.77
N GLY A 623 -8.70 -20.58 -13.16
CA GLY A 623 -8.53 -19.19 -12.74
C GLY A 623 -8.74 -18.89 -11.26
N ALA A 624 -9.08 -19.89 -10.44
CA ALA A 624 -9.19 -19.72 -9.00
C ALA A 624 -7.83 -19.41 -8.36
N PHE A 625 -7.79 -18.48 -7.41
CA PHE A 625 -6.60 -18.19 -6.62
C PHE A 625 -6.09 -19.46 -5.91
N GLY A 626 -4.78 -19.71 -6.01
CA GLY A 626 -4.15 -20.92 -5.45
C GLY A 626 -4.34 -22.20 -6.27
N SER A 627 -4.99 -22.14 -7.44
CA SER A 627 -5.06 -23.28 -8.37
C SER A 627 -3.86 -23.33 -9.31
N GLU A 628 -3.57 -24.49 -9.90
CA GLU A 628 -2.52 -24.65 -10.94
C GLU A 628 -3.03 -24.29 -12.35
N THR A 629 -4.30 -23.88 -12.48
CA THR A 629 -4.93 -23.53 -13.74
C THR A 629 -5.23 -22.04 -13.80
N TYR A 630 -4.61 -21.35 -14.75
CA TYR A 630 -4.61 -19.89 -14.84
C TYR A 630 -5.56 -19.37 -15.91
N LEU A 631 -6.00 -18.12 -15.76
CA LEU A 631 -6.57 -17.37 -16.87
C LEU A 631 -5.46 -16.71 -17.67
N ARG A 632 -5.61 -16.66 -18.99
CA ARG A 632 -4.75 -15.89 -19.87
C ARG A 632 -5.53 -14.79 -20.53
N ARG A 633 -5.06 -13.56 -20.39
CA ARG A 633 -5.65 -12.42 -21.07
C ARG A 633 -5.66 -12.64 -22.58
N THR A 634 -6.74 -12.22 -23.26
CA THR A 634 -6.79 -12.09 -24.72
C THR A 634 -7.12 -10.67 -25.16
N ARG A 635 -6.35 -10.16 -26.12
CA ARG A 635 -6.61 -8.94 -26.90
C ARG A 635 -7.25 -9.24 -28.26
N ASP A 636 -7.40 -10.52 -28.63
CA ASP A 636 -8.12 -10.90 -29.84
C ASP A 636 -9.61 -10.59 -29.67
N GLY A 637 -10.04 -9.47 -30.26
CA GLY A 637 -11.44 -9.04 -30.25
C GLY A 637 -12.39 -10.05 -30.87
N SER A 638 -11.94 -10.84 -31.85
CA SER A 638 -12.77 -11.88 -32.47
C SER A 638 -13.04 -13.02 -31.49
N LEU A 639 -12.02 -13.42 -30.72
CA LEU A 639 -12.15 -14.41 -29.66
C LEU A 639 -13.03 -13.89 -28.52
N ALA A 640 -12.80 -12.66 -28.08
CA ALA A 640 -13.62 -12.04 -27.03
C ALA A 640 -15.10 -11.92 -27.46
N ASP A 641 -15.38 -11.59 -28.72
CA ASP A 641 -16.74 -11.58 -29.26
C ASP A 641 -17.35 -12.98 -29.36
N ALA A 642 -16.56 -13.98 -29.72
CA ALA A 642 -17.01 -15.38 -29.73
C ALA A 642 -17.36 -15.86 -28.32
N ASN A 643 -16.53 -15.57 -27.32
CA ASN A 643 -16.78 -15.87 -25.91
C ASN A 643 -18.12 -15.27 -25.46
N GLY A 644 -18.29 -13.96 -25.63
CA GLY A 644 -19.52 -13.28 -25.22
C GLY A 644 -20.77 -13.80 -25.94
N ARG A 645 -20.66 -14.19 -27.23
CA ARG A 645 -21.78 -14.83 -27.94
C ARG A 645 -22.13 -16.21 -27.37
N ALA A 646 -21.12 -17.01 -27.01
CA ALA A 646 -21.31 -18.33 -26.43
C ALA A 646 -21.96 -18.26 -25.04
N ALA A 647 -21.46 -17.39 -24.15
CA ALA A 647 -22.08 -17.16 -22.85
C ALA A 647 -23.52 -16.63 -22.97
N ALA A 648 -23.75 -15.63 -23.84
CA ALA A 648 -25.08 -15.08 -24.06
C ALA A 648 -26.07 -16.14 -24.60
N ALA A 649 -25.60 -17.14 -25.35
CA ALA A 649 -26.45 -18.25 -25.78
C ALA A 649 -26.93 -19.09 -24.59
N VAL A 650 -26.07 -19.34 -23.60
CA VAL A 650 -26.43 -20.04 -22.36
C VAL A 650 -27.40 -19.22 -21.52
N CYS A 651 -27.13 -17.93 -21.30
CA CYS A 651 -28.05 -17.06 -20.56
C CYS A 651 -29.45 -17.01 -21.21
N ARG A 652 -29.54 -16.94 -22.56
CA ARG A 652 -30.82 -16.99 -23.28
C ARG A 652 -31.55 -18.32 -23.17
N GLN A 653 -30.84 -19.44 -22.95
CA GLN A 653 -31.48 -20.73 -22.71
C GLN A 653 -32.11 -20.81 -21.32
N VAL A 654 -31.46 -20.19 -20.33
CA VAL A 654 -31.95 -20.14 -18.94
C VAL A 654 -33.11 -19.15 -18.80
N ASP A 655 -32.94 -17.95 -19.34
CA ASP A 655 -33.96 -16.90 -19.37
C ASP A 655 -33.92 -16.17 -20.73
N PRO A 656 -34.86 -16.46 -21.65
CA PRO A 656 -34.89 -15.79 -22.96
C PRO A 656 -35.09 -14.26 -22.91
N ASP A 657 -35.61 -13.72 -21.80
CA ASP A 657 -36.03 -12.31 -21.69
C ASP A 657 -35.14 -11.47 -20.74
N TYR A 658 -34.03 -12.03 -20.24
CA TYR A 658 -33.18 -11.38 -19.22
C TYR A 658 -32.75 -9.95 -19.59
N VAL A 659 -32.53 -9.68 -20.88
CA VAL A 659 -32.09 -8.38 -21.38
C VAL A 659 -33.14 -7.29 -21.12
N ASN A 660 -34.43 -7.61 -21.29
CA ASN A 660 -35.54 -6.69 -21.07
C ASN A 660 -35.83 -6.50 -19.58
N GLN A 661 -35.41 -7.45 -18.75
CA GLN A 661 -35.48 -7.38 -17.29
C GLN A 661 -34.36 -6.54 -16.66
N GLY A 662 -33.45 -5.98 -17.47
CA GLY A 662 -32.35 -5.14 -16.99
C GLY A 662 -31.08 -5.91 -16.63
N PHE A 663 -30.96 -7.17 -17.04
CA PHE A 663 -29.77 -7.97 -16.81
C PHE A 663 -28.82 -7.95 -18.03
N ASP A 664 -27.53 -8.17 -17.79
CA ASP A 664 -26.51 -8.51 -18.78
C ASP A 664 -25.99 -9.93 -18.46
N CYS A 665 -25.57 -10.69 -19.48
CA CYS A 665 -24.98 -12.02 -19.25
C CYS A 665 -23.52 -11.85 -18.82
N ASP A 666 -23.19 -12.34 -17.64
CA ASP A 666 -21.82 -12.44 -17.12
C ASP A 666 -21.24 -13.82 -17.42
N GLU A 667 -19.91 -13.91 -17.54
CA GLU A 667 -19.20 -15.13 -17.89
C GLU A 667 -17.88 -15.31 -17.13
N TYR A 668 -17.60 -16.54 -16.70
CA TYR A 668 -16.34 -16.95 -16.08
C TYR A 668 -15.87 -18.30 -16.62
N PRO A 669 -14.69 -18.45 -17.26
CA PRO A 669 -13.64 -17.44 -17.43
C PRO A 669 -14.09 -16.22 -18.23
N PHE A 670 -13.45 -15.08 -17.99
CA PHE A 670 -13.92 -13.80 -18.51
C PHE A 670 -13.93 -13.76 -20.04
N ARG A 671 -14.81 -12.93 -20.61
CA ARG A 671 -14.85 -12.62 -22.05
C ARG A 671 -13.47 -12.38 -22.66
N SER A 672 -12.64 -11.64 -21.92
CA SER A 672 -11.30 -11.22 -22.27
C SER A 672 -10.22 -12.25 -21.88
N THR A 673 -10.56 -13.54 -21.84
CA THR A 673 -9.59 -14.64 -21.60
C THR A 673 -9.60 -15.70 -22.70
N ARG A 674 -8.46 -16.37 -22.88
CA ARG A 674 -8.30 -17.47 -23.86
C ARG A 674 -9.10 -18.71 -23.46
N GLU A 675 -9.34 -18.89 -22.17
CA GLU A 675 -10.13 -19.97 -21.58
C GLU A 675 -11.65 -19.68 -21.57
N GLY A 676 -12.09 -18.60 -22.22
CA GLY A 676 -13.48 -18.16 -22.24
C GLY A 676 -14.47 -19.09 -22.96
N ALA A 677 -15.75 -18.74 -22.89
CA ALA A 677 -16.87 -19.62 -23.21
C ALA A 677 -16.93 -20.22 -24.63
N SER A 678 -16.19 -19.66 -25.61
CA SER A 678 -16.17 -20.20 -26.98
C SER A 678 -15.15 -21.31 -27.21
N THR A 679 -14.19 -21.49 -26.30
CA THR A 679 -13.09 -22.45 -26.45
C THR A 679 -13.30 -23.73 -25.65
N THR A 680 -14.30 -23.75 -24.76
CA THR A 680 -14.55 -24.86 -23.84
C THR A 680 -16.02 -24.93 -23.43
N GLN A 681 -16.44 -26.08 -22.89
CA GLN A 681 -17.70 -26.20 -22.17
C GLN A 681 -17.53 -25.96 -20.65
N ASN A 682 -16.29 -25.81 -20.19
CA ASN A 682 -15.93 -25.56 -18.81
C ASN A 682 -15.92 -24.06 -18.46
N PHE A 683 -17.07 -23.41 -18.62
CA PHE A 683 -17.29 -22.02 -18.23
C PHE A 683 -18.63 -21.89 -17.51
N SER A 684 -18.81 -20.82 -16.75
CA SER A 684 -20.07 -20.45 -16.12
C SER A 684 -20.62 -19.20 -16.81
N ALA A 685 -21.93 -19.18 -17.09
CA ALA A 685 -22.63 -18.00 -17.56
C ALA A 685 -23.90 -17.77 -16.72
N ARG A 686 -24.16 -16.51 -16.36
CA ARG A 686 -25.31 -16.13 -15.52
C ARG A 686 -25.83 -14.75 -15.90
N ALA A 687 -27.14 -14.60 -16.04
CA ALA A 687 -27.75 -13.29 -16.20
C ALA A 687 -27.71 -12.54 -14.85
N LEU A 688 -27.05 -11.39 -14.83
CA LEU A 688 -26.79 -10.59 -13.63
C LEU A 688 -27.17 -9.13 -13.84
N ASP A 689 -27.32 -8.37 -12.75
CA ASP A 689 -27.64 -6.94 -12.82
C ASP A 689 -26.67 -6.21 -13.75
N ARG A 690 -27.22 -5.51 -14.74
CA ARG A 690 -26.45 -4.83 -15.79
C ARG A 690 -25.45 -3.84 -15.21
N SER A 691 -25.81 -3.14 -14.13
CA SER A 691 -24.92 -2.15 -13.52
C SER A 691 -23.75 -2.82 -12.81
N GLU A 692 -23.99 -3.93 -12.10
CA GLU A 692 -22.94 -4.72 -11.44
C GLU A 692 -22.00 -5.35 -12.46
N ASN A 693 -22.53 -6.00 -13.49
CA ASN A 693 -21.74 -6.65 -14.54
C ASN A 693 -20.81 -5.66 -15.25
N ARG A 694 -21.31 -4.47 -15.61
CA ARG A 694 -20.50 -3.43 -16.27
C ARG A 694 -19.42 -2.86 -15.36
N ARG A 695 -19.70 -2.69 -14.06
CA ARG A 695 -18.69 -2.26 -13.08
C ARG A 695 -17.60 -3.30 -12.92
N ALA A 696 -17.97 -4.57 -12.82
CA ALA A 696 -17.02 -5.67 -12.78
C ALA A 696 -16.12 -5.72 -14.02
N GLY A 697 -16.71 -5.59 -15.22
CA GLY A 697 -15.96 -5.53 -16.47
C GLY A 697 -14.98 -4.34 -16.54
N ASN A 698 -15.38 -3.17 -16.01
CA ASN A 698 -14.45 -2.04 -15.90
C ASN A 698 -13.32 -2.31 -14.90
N GLY A 699 -13.59 -3.01 -13.79
CA GLY A 699 -12.57 -3.43 -12.83
C GLY A 699 -11.49 -4.32 -13.47
N VAL A 700 -11.88 -5.29 -14.29
CA VAL A 700 -10.93 -6.13 -15.06
C VAL A 700 -10.06 -5.28 -16.00
N ARG A 701 -10.66 -4.28 -16.67
CA ARG A 701 -9.90 -3.37 -17.56
C ARG A 701 -8.89 -2.51 -16.79
N ILE A 702 -9.26 -2.03 -15.60
CA ILE A 702 -8.36 -1.27 -14.73
C ILE A 702 -7.21 -2.17 -14.26
N PHE A 703 -7.50 -3.41 -13.84
CA PHE A 703 -6.48 -4.40 -13.50
C PHE A 703 -5.50 -4.63 -14.65
N TYR A 704 -5.98 -4.81 -15.88
CA TYR A 704 -5.09 -4.98 -17.03
C TYR A 704 -4.14 -3.79 -17.26
N ARG A 705 -4.61 -2.57 -17.01
CA ARG A 705 -3.82 -1.34 -17.16
C ARG A 705 -2.85 -1.12 -16.01
N ASP A 706 -3.34 -1.18 -14.77
CA ASP A 706 -2.59 -0.77 -13.59
C ASP A 706 -1.55 -1.82 -13.20
N ASP A 707 -1.85 -3.10 -13.39
CA ASP A 707 -0.88 -4.19 -13.21
C ASP A 707 -0.15 -4.56 -14.52
N ARG A 708 -0.38 -3.81 -15.61
CA ARG A 708 0.27 -4.01 -16.93
C ARG A 708 0.22 -5.47 -17.41
N ILE A 709 -0.98 -6.08 -17.34
CA ILE A 709 -1.26 -7.44 -17.81
C ILE A 709 -1.43 -7.39 -19.32
N LEU A 710 -0.56 -8.02 -20.10
CA LEU A 710 -0.57 -8.02 -21.57
C LEU A 710 -1.25 -9.26 -22.16
N ASP A 711 -1.39 -9.32 -23.49
CA ASP A 711 -1.92 -10.50 -24.17
C ASP A 711 -1.12 -11.79 -23.83
N GLY A 712 -1.86 -12.79 -23.37
CA GLY A 712 -1.30 -14.08 -22.95
C GLY A 712 -0.80 -14.14 -21.51
N ASP A 713 -0.71 -13.01 -20.79
CA ASP A 713 -0.30 -12.99 -19.39
C ASP A 713 -1.24 -13.80 -18.52
N ARG A 714 -0.64 -14.53 -17.58
CA ARG A 714 -1.36 -15.38 -16.63
C ARG A 714 -1.82 -14.56 -15.45
N PHE A 715 -3.05 -14.79 -14.99
CA PHE A 715 -3.54 -14.25 -13.74
C PHE A 715 -4.58 -15.18 -13.10
N GLN A 716 -4.89 -14.91 -11.84
CA GLN A 716 -5.94 -15.61 -11.08
C GLN A 716 -6.97 -14.62 -10.53
N VAL A 717 -8.05 -15.16 -9.99
CA VAL A 717 -9.13 -14.39 -9.37
C VAL A 717 -9.40 -14.92 -7.96
N ARG A 718 -9.33 -14.03 -6.98
CA ARG A 718 -9.62 -14.30 -5.57
C ARG A 718 -10.95 -13.69 -5.18
N ILE A 719 -11.82 -14.46 -4.53
CA ILE A 719 -13.06 -13.95 -3.94
C ILE A 719 -12.87 -13.82 -2.42
N ILE A 720 -13.27 -12.69 -1.86
CA ILE A 720 -13.21 -12.45 -0.40
C ILE A 720 -14.59 -12.11 0.15
N ASP A 721 -14.85 -12.58 1.37
CA ASP A 721 -16.10 -12.31 2.09
C ASP A 721 -16.13 -10.87 2.61
N ARG A 722 -15.03 -10.41 3.20
CA ARG A 722 -14.85 -9.04 3.69
C ARG A 722 -13.56 -8.41 3.16
N PRO A 723 -13.57 -7.12 2.82
CA PRO A 723 -12.41 -6.40 2.30
C PRO A 723 -11.18 -6.31 3.22
#